data_AF-A0A5N6PL49-F1
#
_entry.id   AF-A0A5N6PL49-F1
#
_cell.length_a   1.000
_cell.length_b   1.000
_cell.length_c   1.000
_cell.angle_alpha   90.00
_cell.angle_beta   90.00
_cell.angle_gamma   90.00
#
_symmetry.space_group_name_H-M   'P 1'
#
loop_
_entity.id
_entity.type
_entity.pdbx_description
1 polymer ?
#
loop_
_entity_poly.entity_id
_entity_poly.type
_entity_poly.pdbx_seq_one_letter_code
_entity_poly.pdbx_strand_id
1 'polypeptide(L)'
;MWMKSYSGRYPEWLKSWIGCSSRNRQLLQPKPRWSSPRSRRRTPTGIREGEEVMCGEATKAMFPHMFPQEPMEEPITPPSSPSYDNVPLSSVIRINKRQTKQQTTGPDHEEQQRRDERREAESLVNLRLERLSELKKLENLNLGYNFIETNIFPSLSELTSLKILNLSYVNIGYEMSLPTHDISEFQIPENLEVLDLAENGYYGTLQMQGNSHVSFDVISILNKCGFLSVTSLLPKPDIFTSCQLAKGQRLPFISNEKRASLSLDLVHCDLWGRAPITSTDGLQETSKLSRLKSLNLARNHFNESLITALTTFSSLKTLNLGVNSLSGPFPSQACAQLSFKKLNLMYTYKIKQLYSYHLKVQKHMQYKFNITHITTLASFHRLKLLDLSFNNFIGSIPSTIKSLSSLQVVSFAYNALNGSLYNDGFCDLKNLHELDLSDNMFDGNLPKYFSGLSSLKFFDISSNQFTGMIPPSLIVNLTSLEYVDFSYNKFEGSFLFSLFSNHTKLQFFGLEGGSEKIEVETEEPIGWIPMFQLKFLVLPNCINKRPKGSVVPSFLLHQHKLRVLDLSHNFLEGQVPNWLLKNNKNLEVLKLKDNSFRGVIHMRYKSNIQVLDMSGNHITGTIPDNLQSFIPYIRYLNFSSNELHGVIPTSMLDLTKLWILDLSNNKLSGEVPKGLFTNLSTVEIVKLSNNKLYGDVLSGNLSLGSLHILLLDNNCFTGNIGNNTSVNSMLLNILDISENHFTGRIPSWMSNMCSYGCELVARNNRFDGPFPCGKAYFEFLDISQNSFSGPIPSCTNLKYTKHLHLGSNRFTGLVPDAFQNLANVLTLDISQNYLSGRIPEFLGELSNLRILLLGKNNFIGSIPEKLCQLNNVSLIDISSNFLTGLLPRCLNNITGPKQFAFIQNHIGDISTPDSEQFETRDEIQFTTKNNPLTYKGNILDYMSGIDLSSNELTGEIPEELGMLTHILALNLSHNKLSGPIPVSFSNLSQIESLDLSSNSLSGKVPSELIQLTKLEVFDVSYNNLSGRLPERKAQFGTFGKESYEGNPLLCGPPLENNCMTSPQVSESSTKKDTEKWYDIDKASFYGSSCSTWFVFMLGFVAILYINPYSRRRWLEFVEECMYTCYYFLYDFVSFLHRTFWHYLNSKKESNMSSWNEESIDFNGCPSSWNCIMCNGGNGDNFVGL
;
A
#
# COMPACT_ATOMS: atom_id res chain seq x y z
N MET A 1 -55.88 -4.49 31.92
CA MET A 1 -56.29 -4.68 30.50
C MET A 1 -55.18 -4.13 29.62
N TRP A 2 -54.81 -4.80 28.50
CA TRP A 2 -53.82 -4.38 27.46
C TRP A 2 -52.43 -3.96 27.99
N MET A 3 -51.28 -4.57 27.69
CA MET A 3 -50.82 -5.58 26.72
C MET A 3 -50.53 -5.13 25.27
N LYS A 4 -49.24 -5.30 24.88
CA LYS A 4 -48.62 -5.47 23.53
C LYS A 4 -48.15 -4.24 22.71
N SER A 5 -47.04 -4.52 22.00
CA SER A 5 -46.27 -3.69 21.05
C SER A 5 -45.47 -2.53 21.70
N TYR A 6 -44.29 -2.13 21.22
CA TYR A 6 -43.51 -2.60 20.05
C TYR A 6 -42.14 -3.19 20.44
N SER A 7 -41.59 -4.05 19.57
CA SER A 7 -40.21 -4.53 19.63
C SER A 7 -39.37 -3.93 18.51
N GLY A 8 -38.28 -3.24 18.83
CA GLY A 8 -37.26 -2.74 17.90
C GLY A 8 -35.88 -3.29 18.25
N ARG A 9 -34.99 -3.46 17.27
CA ARG A 9 -33.68 -4.11 17.46
C ARG A 9 -32.62 -3.10 17.90
N TYR A 10 -31.88 -3.42 18.95
CA TYR A 10 -30.53 -2.88 19.17
C TYR A 10 -29.49 -3.85 18.58
N PRO A 11 -28.43 -3.36 17.91
CA PRO A 11 -27.35 -4.22 17.38
C PRO A 11 -26.42 -4.73 18.49
N GLU A 12 -25.93 -5.98 18.36
CA GLU A 12 -25.06 -6.61 19.35
C GLU A 12 -23.58 -6.19 19.23
N TRP A 13 -23.24 -4.99 19.71
CA TRP A 13 -21.84 -4.60 19.98
C TRP A 13 -21.54 -4.32 21.47
N LEU A 14 -22.57 -4.17 22.31
CA LEU A 14 -22.42 -3.78 23.73
C LEU A 14 -22.15 -4.95 24.72
N LYS A 15 -21.49 -6.03 24.28
CA LYS A 15 -21.25 -7.25 25.10
C LYS A 15 -19.79 -7.76 25.13
N SER A 16 -18.82 -7.01 24.59
CA SER A 16 -17.42 -7.43 24.53
C SER A 16 -16.45 -6.56 25.36
N TRP A 17 -16.86 -6.12 26.56
CA TRP A 17 -15.98 -5.39 27.49
C TRP A 17 -16.13 -5.87 28.94
N ILE A 18 -15.50 -7.02 29.24
CA ILE A 18 -14.96 -7.51 30.53
C ILE A 18 -14.30 -8.86 30.18
N GLY A 19 -12.97 -8.99 30.28
CA GLY A 19 -12.34 -10.18 29.70
C GLY A 19 -10.84 -10.42 29.89
N CYS A 20 -10.11 -9.69 30.76
CA CYS A 20 -8.74 -10.08 31.11
C CYS A 20 -8.23 -9.43 32.44
N SER A 21 -8.52 -10.07 33.58
CA SER A 21 -7.85 -9.92 34.91
C SER A 21 -8.77 -10.56 35.97
N SER A 22 -8.34 -11.46 36.87
CA SER A 22 -7.07 -12.17 37.07
C SER A 22 -7.32 -13.50 37.80
N ARG A 23 -6.36 -14.44 37.81
CA ARG A 23 -6.28 -15.53 38.83
C ARG A 23 -5.00 -16.36 38.77
N ASN A 24 -4.05 -16.08 39.69
CA ASN A 24 -2.99 -16.97 40.20
C ASN A 24 -2.15 -16.15 41.21
N ARG A 25 -1.67 -16.63 42.37
CA ARG A 25 -1.75 -17.93 43.09
C ARG A 25 -1.90 -17.64 44.60
N GLN A 26 -2.13 -18.66 45.44
CA GLN A 26 -1.20 -19.07 46.52
C GLN A 26 -1.65 -20.39 47.20
N LEU A 27 -0.99 -20.82 48.29
CA LEU A 27 -0.63 -22.23 48.54
C LEU A 27 -0.85 -22.74 49.99
N LEU A 28 -0.90 -24.08 50.11
CA LEU A 28 -0.58 -24.95 51.29
C LEU A 28 -1.54 -25.05 52.52
N GLN A 29 -2.22 -26.21 52.61
CA GLN A 29 -2.30 -27.19 53.75
C GLN A 29 -2.83 -26.73 55.15
N PRO A 30 -3.29 -27.64 56.06
CA PRO A 30 -3.15 -29.11 56.08
C PRO A 30 -4.45 -29.96 56.26
N LYS A 31 -4.24 -31.30 56.31
CA LYS A 31 -5.17 -32.44 56.57
C LYS A 31 -5.73 -32.46 58.03
N PRO A 32 -6.61 -33.39 58.52
CA PRO A 32 -6.97 -34.73 57.96
C PRO A 32 -8.40 -35.33 58.23
N ARG A 33 -8.55 -36.62 57.83
CA ARG A 33 -9.44 -37.73 58.34
C ARG A 33 -10.89 -37.93 57.83
N TRP A 34 -11.05 -39.08 57.15
CA TRP A 34 -12.04 -40.19 57.37
C TRP A 34 -13.53 -39.82 57.53
N SER A 35 -14.48 -40.41 56.77
CA SER A 35 -14.75 -41.86 56.70
C SER A 35 -15.84 -42.22 55.65
N SER A 36 -16.03 -43.53 55.41
CA SER A 36 -17.11 -44.16 54.60
C SER A 36 -17.99 -45.05 55.55
N PRO A 37 -18.91 -45.99 55.15
CA PRO A 37 -19.28 -46.48 53.81
C PRO A 37 -20.77 -46.92 53.55
N ARG A 38 -21.04 -47.40 52.31
CA ARG A 38 -22.01 -48.47 51.91
C ARG A 38 -23.53 -48.16 51.90
N SER A 39 -24.37 -48.74 51.03
CA SER A 39 -24.24 -49.77 49.95
C SER A 39 -25.36 -49.60 48.88
N ARG A 40 -25.90 -50.53 48.03
CA ARG A 40 -25.96 -52.02 48.00
C ARG A 40 -26.52 -52.58 46.66
N ARG A 41 -25.75 -53.42 45.91
CA ARG A 41 -26.17 -54.33 44.79
C ARG A 41 -26.59 -53.64 43.46
N ARG A 42 -26.53 -54.26 42.25
CA ARG A 42 -26.11 -55.62 41.79
C ARG A 42 -25.55 -55.56 40.33
N THR A 43 -24.84 -56.60 39.88
CA THR A 43 -24.16 -56.79 38.55
C THR A 43 -24.85 -57.92 37.74
N PRO A 44 -24.36 -58.45 36.57
CA PRO A 44 -23.15 -58.20 35.74
C PRO A 44 -23.46 -57.93 34.23
N THR A 45 -22.53 -57.80 33.25
CA THR A 45 -21.06 -58.01 33.10
C THR A 45 -20.36 -56.73 32.56
N GLY A 46 -19.02 -56.62 32.37
CA GLY A 46 -17.89 -57.53 32.60
C GLY A 46 -17.14 -57.95 31.32
N ILE A 47 -15.79 -58.12 31.38
CA ILE A 47 -14.82 -58.43 30.29
C ILE A 47 -14.56 -57.24 29.33
N ARG A 48 -13.32 -56.84 28.96
CA ARG A 48 -11.93 -56.90 29.52
C ARG A 48 -11.16 -55.69 28.94
N GLU A 49 -10.12 -55.07 29.51
CA GLU A 49 -8.97 -55.40 30.39
C GLU A 49 -7.68 -55.84 29.64
N GLY A 50 -6.50 -55.28 29.93
CA GLY A 50 -6.18 -54.33 31.01
C GLY A 50 -4.84 -53.58 30.89
N GLU A 51 -4.54 -52.81 31.94
CA GLU A 51 -3.48 -51.79 32.05
C GLU A 51 -2.24 -52.33 32.80
N GLU A 52 -1.09 -51.66 32.71
CA GLU A 52 -0.48 -50.90 33.84
C GLU A 52 0.86 -50.23 33.47
N VAL A 53 1.32 -49.31 34.32
CA VAL A 53 2.55 -48.51 34.18
C VAL A 53 3.33 -48.55 35.51
N MET A 54 4.66 -48.70 35.48
CA MET A 54 5.52 -48.53 36.66
C MET A 54 6.92 -47.99 36.29
N CYS A 55 7.61 -47.42 37.28
CA CYS A 55 8.84 -46.62 37.12
C CYS A 55 10.06 -47.29 37.76
N GLY A 56 11.27 -46.77 37.47
CA GLY A 56 12.32 -46.64 38.49
C GLY A 56 13.63 -47.43 38.31
N GLU A 57 14.69 -46.70 37.97
CA GLU A 57 16.08 -46.78 38.45
C GLU A 57 16.87 -48.12 38.62
N ALA A 58 18.07 -48.09 38.03
CA ALA A 58 19.38 -48.43 38.63
C ALA A 58 19.81 -49.88 38.97
N THR A 59 20.69 -50.39 38.08
CA THR A 59 21.99 -51.04 38.37
C THR A 59 22.14 -52.54 38.75
N LYS A 60 23.10 -53.15 38.02
CA LYS A 60 24.02 -54.26 38.37
C LYS A 60 23.58 -55.74 38.31
N ALA A 61 23.90 -56.32 37.14
CA ALA A 61 24.82 -57.46 36.96
C ALA A 61 24.38 -58.91 37.24
N MET A 62 24.32 -59.71 36.16
CA MET A 62 25.32 -60.78 35.93
C MET A 62 25.40 -61.16 34.43
N PHE A 63 26.49 -61.83 34.04
CA PHE A 63 26.84 -62.29 32.68
C PHE A 63 26.83 -63.83 32.61
N PRO A 64 26.65 -64.47 31.44
CA PRO A 64 27.83 -64.84 30.63
C PRO A 64 27.66 -64.78 29.08
N HIS A 65 28.82 -64.91 28.43
CA HIS A 65 29.22 -65.23 27.04
C HIS A 65 28.20 -65.91 26.07
N MET A 66 28.38 -65.89 24.73
CA MET A 66 29.63 -65.80 23.94
C MET A 66 29.47 -65.20 22.52
N PHE A 67 30.60 -64.85 21.86
CA PHE A 67 30.74 -64.26 20.51
C PHE A 67 30.79 -65.32 19.37
N PRO A 68 30.75 -64.94 18.07
CA PRO A 68 31.95 -64.42 17.36
C PRO A 68 31.90 -62.93 16.94
N GLN A 69 33.06 -62.39 16.53
CA GLN A 69 33.26 -61.11 15.84
C GLN A 69 33.98 -61.38 14.49
N GLU A 70 34.05 -60.39 13.59
CA GLU A 70 35.22 -60.07 12.74
C GLU A 70 35.05 -58.63 12.12
N PRO A 71 36.07 -57.98 11.50
CA PRO A 71 36.43 -56.62 11.90
C PRO A 71 36.52 -55.57 10.76
N MET A 72 37.16 -54.43 11.05
CA MET A 72 37.37 -53.27 10.17
C MET A 72 38.53 -53.46 9.18
N GLU A 73 38.56 -52.68 8.10
CA GLU A 73 39.77 -52.41 7.32
C GLU A 73 39.76 -50.98 6.72
N GLU A 74 40.92 -50.49 6.25
CA GLU A 74 41.23 -49.09 5.91
C GLU A 74 41.37 -48.84 4.38
N PRO A 75 41.67 -47.62 3.86
CA PRO A 75 41.31 -47.25 2.48
C PRO A 75 42.27 -47.73 1.38
N ILE A 76 41.72 -47.91 0.16
CA ILE A 76 42.46 -48.14 -1.08
C ILE A 76 42.10 -47.08 -2.13
N THR A 77 43.09 -46.69 -2.95
CA THR A 77 43.00 -45.64 -3.97
C THR A 77 42.19 -46.04 -5.21
N PRO A 78 41.59 -45.08 -5.94
CA PRO A 78 40.91 -45.35 -7.21
C PRO A 78 41.92 -45.67 -8.33
N PRO A 79 41.66 -46.69 -9.18
CA PRO A 79 42.52 -47.04 -10.30
C PRO A 79 42.37 -46.07 -11.50
N SER A 80 43.33 -46.16 -12.43
CA SER A 80 43.46 -45.30 -13.61
C SER A 80 42.36 -45.48 -14.66
N SER A 81 42.21 -44.47 -15.50
CA SER A 81 41.26 -44.42 -16.62
C SER A 81 41.57 -45.42 -17.74
N PRO A 82 40.53 -45.98 -18.39
CA PRO A 82 40.63 -46.47 -19.76
C PRO A 82 40.44 -45.31 -20.76
N SER A 83 41.23 -45.28 -21.83
CA SER A 83 41.06 -44.35 -22.95
C SER A 83 39.90 -44.78 -23.86
N TYR A 84 39.19 -43.80 -24.42
CA TYR A 84 38.24 -44.01 -25.52
C TYR A 84 38.34 -42.84 -26.51
N ASP A 85 39.15 -43.05 -27.55
CA ASP A 85 39.07 -42.26 -28.79
C ASP A 85 37.83 -42.65 -29.61
N ASN A 86 37.47 -41.79 -30.57
CA ASN A 86 36.44 -42.00 -31.60
C ASN A 86 34.97 -42.03 -31.10
N VAL A 87 34.41 -40.85 -30.87
CA VAL A 87 32.97 -40.58 -31.04
C VAL A 87 32.82 -39.51 -32.14
N PRO A 88 31.95 -39.69 -33.16
CA PRO A 88 31.79 -38.71 -34.23
C PRO A 88 31.16 -37.42 -33.71
N LEU A 89 31.74 -36.26 -34.04
CA LEU A 89 31.16 -34.96 -33.67
C LEU A 89 29.77 -34.78 -34.31
N SER A 90 28.79 -34.49 -33.47
CA SER A 90 27.50 -33.95 -33.90
C SER A 90 27.66 -32.53 -34.44
N SER A 91 26.82 -32.15 -35.42
CA SER A 91 26.91 -30.88 -36.16
C SER A 91 26.44 -29.63 -35.39
N VAL A 92 26.36 -29.71 -34.06
CA VAL A 92 25.86 -28.65 -33.18
C VAL A 92 26.75 -28.52 -31.96
N ILE A 93 27.33 -27.34 -31.75
CA ILE A 93 28.09 -27.00 -30.55
C ILE A 93 27.30 -25.99 -29.72
N ARG A 94 27.10 -26.33 -28.44
CA ARG A 94 26.53 -25.46 -27.41
C ARG A 94 27.52 -25.37 -26.26
N ILE A 95 28.08 -24.19 -26.05
CA ILE A 95 28.88 -23.89 -24.87
C ILE A 95 27.98 -23.06 -23.96
N ASN A 96 27.45 -23.68 -22.91
CA ASN A 96 26.61 -23.01 -21.91
C ASN A 96 27.17 -23.31 -20.52
N LYS A 97 27.25 -22.28 -19.68
CA LYS A 97 27.70 -22.38 -18.29
C LYS A 97 26.79 -23.35 -17.51
N ARG A 98 27.31 -24.53 -17.14
CA ARG A 98 26.55 -25.51 -16.33
C ARG A 98 26.32 -24.92 -14.94
N GLN A 99 25.06 -24.72 -14.55
CA GLN A 99 24.70 -24.59 -13.14
C GLN A 99 24.99 -25.93 -12.44
N THR A 100 26.02 -25.96 -11.59
CA THR A 100 26.31 -27.09 -10.72
C THR A 100 25.28 -27.18 -9.60
N LYS A 101 24.85 -28.40 -9.27
CA LYS A 101 24.02 -28.63 -8.07
C LYS A 101 24.90 -28.44 -6.83
N GLN A 102 24.45 -27.62 -5.88
CA GLN A 102 25.12 -27.51 -4.58
C GLN A 102 24.88 -28.77 -3.74
N GLN A 103 25.96 -29.32 -3.19
CA GLN A 103 25.96 -29.96 -1.86
C GLN A 103 26.63 -28.99 -0.87
N THR A 104 26.47 -29.24 0.42
CA THR A 104 26.56 -28.20 1.47
C THR A 104 27.76 -28.36 2.41
N THR A 105 28.64 -27.34 2.48
CA THR A 105 29.48 -27.01 3.65
C THR A 105 30.10 -25.60 3.51
N GLY A 106 30.25 -24.86 4.62
CA GLY A 106 31.32 -23.86 4.85
C GLY A 106 31.40 -22.56 4.01
N PRO A 107 31.25 -21.36 4.62
CA PRO A 107 31.55 -20.08 3.97
C PRO A 107 33.03 -19.64 4.14
N ASP A 108 33.30 -18.41 3.71
CA ASP A 108 34.50 -17.57 3.94
C ASP A 108 35.80 -18.00 3.22
N HIS A 109 36.28 -19.24 3.36
CA HIS A 109 37.46 -19.67 2.59
C HIS A 109 37.13 -20.04 1.14
N GLU A 110 35.93 -20.57 0.89
CA GLU A 110 35.52 -20.92 -0.48
C GLU A 110 35.29 -19.69 -1.38
N GLU A 111 35.02 -18.47 -0.89
CA GLU A 111 34.69 -17.38 -1.82
C GLU A 111 35.89 -16.89 -2.63
N GLN A 112 37.09 -16.87 -2.03
CA GLN A 112 38.32 -16.57 -2.80
C GLN A 112 38.62 -17.73 -3.77
N GLN A 113 38.59 -18.98 -3.30
CA GLN A 113 38.86 -20.13 -4.15
C GLN A 113 37.85 -20.28 -5.30
N ARG A 114 36.55 -20.03 -5.07
CA ARG A 114 35.51 -20.01 -6.12
C ARG A 114 35.59 -18.79 -7.05
N ARG A 115 36.34 -17.74 -6.70
CA ARG A 115 36.70 -16.66 -7.64
C ARG A 115 37.89 -17.07 -8.52
N ASP A 116 38.89 -17.73 -7.95
CA ASP A 116 40.11 -18.08 -8.68
C ASP A 116 39.96 -19.36 -9.53
N GLU A 117 39.27 -20.40 -9.05
CA GLU A 117 38.85 -21.56 -9.88
C GLU A 117 37.93 -21.14 -11.02
N ARG A 118 37.10 -20.10 -10.79
CA ARG A 118 36.23 -19.52 -11.81
C ARG A 118 37.04 -18.77 -12.88
N ARG A 119 38.08 -18.04 -12.49
CA ARG A 119 39.05 -17.41 -13.40
C ARG A 119 39.84 -18.44 -14.20
N GLU A 120 40.28 -19.55 -13.60
CA GLU A 120 40.90 -20.66 -14.35
C GLU A 120 39.91 -21.30 -15.34
N ALA A 121 38.66 -21.52 -14.95
CA ALA A 121 37.64 -22.08 -15.84
C ALA A 121 37.26 -21.13 -17.00
N GLU A 122 37.17 -19.82 -16.73
CA GLU A 122 36.89 -18.79 -17.74
C GLU A 122 38.10 -18.64 -18.70
N SER A 123 39.34 -18.66 -18.18
CA SER A 123 40.58 -18.73 -18.97
C SER A 123 40.68 -19.98 -19.86
N LEU A 124 40.37 -21.17 -19.34
CA LEU A 124 40.38 -22.44 -20.08
C LEU A 124 39.34 -22.55 -21.20
N VAL A 125 38.26 -21.74 -21.14
CA VAL A 125 37.30 -21.59 -22.25
C VAL A 125 37.86 -20.64 -23.31
N ASN A 126 38.38 -19.47 -22.89
CA ASN A 126 38.97 -18.47 -23.79
C ASN A 126 40.11 -19.08 -24.63
N LEU A 127 41.00 -19.87 -24.01
CA LEU A 127 42.11 -20.61 -24.65
C LEU A 127 41.69 -21.69 -25.67
N ARG A 128 40.39 -21.96 -25.85
CA ARG A 128 39.87 -22.93 -26.83
C ARG A 128 39.07 -22.31 -27.97
N LEU A 129 38.60 -21.07 -27.82
CA LEU A 129 37.75 -20.42 -28.83
C LEU A 129 38.51 -20.00 -30.10
N GLU A 130 39.80 -19.69 -30.00
CA GLU A 130 40.65 -19.36 -31.16
C GLU A 130 40.64 -20.48 -32.22
N ARG A 131 40.55 -21.74 -31.79
CA ARG A 131 40.55 -22.94 -32.65
C ARG A 131 39.20 -23.24 -33.31
N LEU A 132 38.18 -22.37 -33.15
CA LEU A 132 36.89 -22.51 -33.83
C LEU A 132 37.03 -22.67 -35.35
N SER A 133 38.01 -22.00 -35.98
CA SER A 133 38.28 -22.06 -37.42
C SER A 133 38.63 -23.46 -37.94
N GLU A 134 39.08 -24.40 -37.08
CA GLU A 134 39.31 -25.80 -37.46
C GLU A 134 38.01 -26.55 -37.78
N LEU A 135 36.87 -26.09 -37.26
CA LEU A 135 35.58 -26.78 -37.30
C LEU A 135 34.78 -26.51 -38.58
N LYS A 136 35.43 -26.62 -39.75
CA LYS A 136 34.90 -26.19 -41.07
C LYS A 136 33.63 -26.92 -41.58
N LYS A 137 33.04 -27.82 -40.78
CA LYS A 137 31.73 -28.49 -41.02
C LYS A 137 30.61 -28.06 -40.05
N LEU A 138 30.87 -27.12 -39.14
CA LEU A 138 29.90 -26.68 -38.13
C LEU A 138 28.80 -25.84 -38.79
N GLU A 139 27.54 -26.28 -38.65
CA GLU A 139 26.38 -25.56 -39.21
C GLU A 139 25.64 -24.69 -38.18
N ASN A 140 25.76 -25.00 -36.88
CA ASN A 140 25.07 -24.29 -35.81
C ASN A 140 25.98 -24.11 -34.59
N LEU A 141 26.20 -22.85 -34.21
CA LEU A 141 27.01 -22.43 -33.08
C LEU A 141 26.21 -21.48 -32.19
N ASN A 142 26.05 -21.84 -30.92
CA ASN A 142 25.49 -20.96 -29.90
C ASN A 142 26.53 -20.70 -28.81
N LEU A 143 26.89 -19.42 -28.66
CA LEU A 143 27.79 -18.88 -27.64
C LEU A 143 27.07 -17.86 -26.72
N GLY A 144 25.74 -17.75 -26.80
CA GLY A 144 24.97 -16.82 -25.99
C GLY A 144 25.04 -17.10 -24.48
N TYR A 145 24.83 -16.05 -23.68
CA TYR A 145 24.96 -16.06 -22.21
C TYR A 145 26.36 -16.46 -21.68
N ASN A 146 27.41 -16.29 -22.49
CA ASN A 146 28.80 -16.48 -22.04
C ASN A 146 29.51 -15.13 -21.83
N PHE A 147 30.59 -15.18 -21.06
CA PHE A 147 31.58 -14.11 -20.98
C PHE A 147 32.78 -14.50 -21.85
N ILE A 148 33.18 -13.64 -22.77
CA ILE A 148 34.17 -13.89 -23.82
C ILE A 148 35.13 -12.70 -23.85
N GLU A 149 36.33 -12.93 -23.29
CA GLU A 149 37.38 -11.90 -23.14
C GLU A 149 38.33 -11.83 -24.33
N THR A 150 38.17 -12.69 -25.33
CA THR A 150 39.00 -12.75 -26.54
C THR A 150 38.23 -12.41 -27.81
N ASN A 151 38.92 -11.82 -28.79
CA ASN A 151 38.35 -11.52 -30.09
C ASN A 151 38.19 -12.80 -30.93
N ILE A 152 37.00 -13.39 -30.90
CA ILE A 152 36.66 -14.61 -31.65
C ILE A 152 36.25 -14.34 -33.11
N PHE A 153 36.12 -13.09 -33.54
CA PHE A 153 35.54 -12.75 -34.84
C PHE A 153 36.33 -13.26 -36.06
N PRO A 154 37.67 -13.25 -36.07
CA PRO A 154 38.45 -13.90 -37.14
C PRO A 154 38.16 -15.41 -37.25
N SER A 155 38.18 -16.13 -36.12
CA SER A 155 37.93 -17.59 -36.11
C SER A 155 36.49 -17.96 -36.46
N LEU A 156 35.51 -17.11 -36.12
CA LEU A 156 34.12 -17.25 -36.59
C LEU A 156 33.98 -17.01 -38.10
N SER A 157 34.77 -16.08 -38.66
CA SER A 157 34.73 -15.74 -40.10
C SER A 157 35.21 -16.88 -41.00
N GLU A 158 36.06 -17.78 -40.49
CA GLU A 158 36.50 -18.98 -41.22
C GLU A 158 35.47 -20.13 -41.26
N LEU A 159 34.37 -20.04 -40.50
CA LEU A 159 33.33 -21.08 -40.44
C LEU A 159 32.39 -21.03 -41.67
N THR A 160 32.93 -21.33 -42.85
CA THR A 160 32.20 -21.23 -44.14
C THR A 160 30.96 -22.12 -44.25
N SER A 161 30.81 -23.17 -43.42
CA SER A 161 29.60 -24.02 -43.34
C SER A 161 28.49 -23.48 -42.42
N LEU A 162 28.74 -22.39 -41.68
CA LEU A 162 27.85 -21.94 -40.60
C LEU A 162 26.55 -21.34 -41.14
N LYS A 163 25.41 -21.82 -40.60
CA LYS A 163 24.05 -21.37 -40.95
C LYS A 163 23.37 -20.63 -39.81
N ILE A 164 23.66 -20.97 -38.56
CA ILE A 164 23.10 -20.34 -37.37
C ILE A 164 24.23 -19.94 -36.43
N LEU A 165 24.30 -18.65 -36.10
CA LEU A 165 25.17 -18.10 -35.08
C LEU A 165 24.33 -17.30 -34.07
N ASN A 166 24.50 -17.61 -32.78
CA ASN A 166 23.91 -16.86 -31.67
C ASN A 166 25.03 -16.37 -30.73
N LEU A 167 25.04 -15.05 -30.54
CA LEU A 167 25.92 -14.29 -29.64
C LEU A 167 25.09 -13.37 -28.71
N SER A 168 23.86 -13.76 -28.37
CA SER A 168 22.99 -12.94 -27.51
C SER A 168 23.32 -13.10 -26.03
N TYR A 169 23.13 -12.06 -25.22
CA TYR A 169 23.55 -12.01 -23.81
C TYR A 169 25.06 -12.25 -23.58
N VAL A 170 25.90 -11.99 -24.58
CA VAL A 170 27.36 -12.09 -24.45
C VAL A 170 27.93 -10.83 -23.80
N ASN A 171 28.77 -11.02 -22.79
CA ASN A 171 29.42 -9.98 -21.99
C ASN A 171 28.46 -9.08 -21.17
N ILE A 172 27.27 -9.59 -20.79
CA ILE A 172 26.38 -8.92 -19.84
C ILE A 172 26.63 -9.38 -18.39
N GLY A 173 26.86 -8.43 -17.48
CA GLY A 173 27.05 -8.68 -16.05
C GLY A 173 27.12 -7.40 -15.20
N TYR A 174 26.84 -7.53 -13.89
CA TYR A 174 26.87 -6.44 -12.91
C TYR A 174 28.31 -6.05 -12.50
N GLU A 175 29.08 -5.44 -13.41
CA GLU A 175 30.20 -4.51 -13.16
C GLU A 175 30.79 -4.10 -14.52
N MET A 176 30.29 -3.01 -15.13
CA MET A 176 30.77 -2.58 -16.44
C MET A 176 32.10 -1.83 -16.34
N SER A 177 33.18 -2.50 -16.76
CA SER A 177 34.45 -1.86 -17.13
C SER A 177 34.77 -2.09 -18.61
N LEU A 178 34.58 -1.04 -19.42
CA LEU A 178 34.94 -0.90 -20.84
C LEU A 178 34.15 -1.76 -21.86
N PRO A 179 33.98 -1.27 -23.12
CA PRO A 179 33.42 -2.06 -24.22
C PRO A 179 34.45 -3.09 -24.71
N THR A 180 34.01 -4.31 -25.01
CA THR A 180 34.95 -5.46 -25.06
C THR A 180 35.66 -5.66 -26.40
N HIS A 181 34.93 -5.74 -27.53
CA HIS A 181 35.54 -6.03 -28.85
C HIS A 181 34.82 -5.34 -30.03
N ASP A 182 35.60 -5.05 -31.07
CA ASP A 182 35.13 -4.47 -32.34
C ASP A 182 34.66 -5.58 -33.33
N ILE A 183 33.37 -5.60 -33.65
CA ILE A 183 32.75 -6.52 -34.60
C ILE A 183 33.07 -6.20 -36.07
N SER A 184 33.82 -5.13 -36.35
CA SER A 184 34.30 -4.80 -37.70
C SER A 184 35.23 -5.85 -38.28
N GLU A 185 35.81 -6.72 -37.45
CA GLU A 185 36.61 -7.87 -37.87
C GLU A 185 35.76 -9.10 -38.24
N PHE A 186 34.46 -9.11 -37.95
CA PHE A 186 33.58 -10.23 -38.28
C PHE A 186 33.10 -10.16 -39.74
N GLN A 187 33.55 -11.11 -40.55
CA GLN A 187 33.00 -11.37 -41.87
C GLN A 187 31.94 -12.47 -41.77
N ILE A 188 30.66 -12.08 -41.92
CA ILE A 188 29.52 -12.99 -41.94
C ILE A 188 29.72 -14.03 -43.07
N PRO A 189 29.79 -15.35 -42.76
CA PRO A 189 29.96 -16.39 -43.76
C PRO A 189 28.84 -16.42 -44.81
N GLU A 190 29.16 -16.73 -46.08
CA GLU A 190 28.18 -16.67 -47.19
C GLU A 190 26.92 -17.53 -47.00
N ASN A 191 26.99 -18.57 -46.16
CA ASN A 191 25.93 -19.53 -45.88
C ASN A 191 25.08 -19.19 -44.63
N LEU A 192 25.35 -18.09 -43.93
CA LEU A 192 24.66 -17.77 -42.67
C LEU A 192 23.18 -17.39 -42.93
N GLU A 193 22.26 -18.12 -42.31
CA GLU A 193 20.81 -17.93 -42.39
C GLU A 193 20.26 -17.14 -41.19
N VAL A 194 20.87 -17.29 -40.01
CA VAL A 194 20.47 -16.61 -38.76
C VAL A 194 21.69 -16.05 -38.05
N LEU A 195 21.65 -14.76 -37.73
CA LEU A 195 22.57 -14.07 -36.84
C LEU A 195 21.77 -13.39 -35.71
N ASP A 196 21.98 -13.85 -34.49
CA ASP A 196 21.38 -13.28 -33.28
C ASP A 196 22.46 -12.55 -32.46
N LEU A 197 22.26 -11.24 -32.30
CA LEU A 197 23.13 -10.30 -31.58
C LEU A 197 22.35 -9.57 -30.45
N ALA A 198 21.19 -10.08 -30.03
CA ALA A 198 20.36 -9.42 -29.03
C ALA A 198 21.08 -9.27 -27.68
N GLU A 199 21.01 -8.08 -27.09
CA GLU A 199 21.55 -7.72 -25.78
C GLU A 199 23.03 -8.18 -25.60
N ASN A 200 24.01 -7.51 -26.21
CA ASN A 200 25.44 -7.84 -26.05
C ASN A 200 26.38 -6.61 -25.98
N GLY A 201 27.63 -6.85 -25.55
CA GLY A 201 28.65 -5.81 -25.29
C GLY A 201 29.64 -5.54 -26.44
N TYR A 202 29.21 -5.71 -27.70
CA TYR A 202 30.05 -5.48 -28.90
C TYR A 202 29.75 -4.13 -29.59
N TYR A 203 30.73 -3.57 -30.29
CA TYR A 203 30.61 -2.33 -31.07
C TYR A 203 31.23 -2.52 -32.46
N GLY A 204 30.89 -1.70 -33.46
CA GLY A 204 31.58 -1.73 -34.77
C GLY A 204 30.71 -1.98 -36.02
N THR A 205 31.35 -2.42 -37.10
CA THR A 205 30.86 -2.37 -38.49
C THR A 205 30.79 -3.76 -39.13
N LEU A 206 29.69 -4.49 -38.95
CA LEU A 206 29.51 -5.84 -39.50
C LEU A 206 29.83 -5.92 -41.01
N GLN A 207 30.64 -6.90 -41.42
CA GLN A 207 30.99 -7.13 -42.83
C GLN A 207 30.33 -8.40 -43.35
N MET A 208 29.84 -8.39 -44.60
CA MET A 208 29.38 -9.60 -45.28
C MET A 208 30.46 -10.08 -46.27
N GLN A 209 30.72 -11.39 -46.28
CA GLN A 209 31.60 -12.01 -47.25
C GLN A 209 30.96 -11.92 -48.65
N GLY A 210 31.51 -11.07 -49.53
CA GLY A 210 30.88 -10.76 -50.83
C GLY A 210 31.62 -9.73 -51.68
N ASN A 211 32.79 -10.11 -52.20
CA ASN A 211 33.78 -9.27 -52.90
C ASN A 211 34.41 -8.15 -52.06
N SER A 212 35.72 -7.92 -52.28
CA SER A 212 36.47 -6.86 -51.63
C SER A 212 35.94 -5.46 -52.04
N HIS A 213 36.00 -4.53 -51.08
CA HIS A 213 35.64 -3.10 -51.21
C HIS A 213 34.14 -2.72 -51.20
N VAL A 214 33.25 -3.57 -50.67
CA VAL A 214 31.90 -3.12 -50.21
C VAL A 214 31.62 -3.66 -48.80
N SER A 215 31.76 -2.83 -47.78
CA SER A 215 31.33 -3.17 -46.41
C SER A 215 29.80 -3.03 -46.28
N PHE A 216 29.17 -4.06 -45.70
CA PHE A 216 27.71 -4.25 -45.66
C PHE A 216 27.14 -4.11 -44.26
N ASP A 217 27.39 -2.95 -43.67
CA ASP A 217 26.89 -2.70 -42.33
C ASP A 217 25.44 -2.21 -42.37
N VAL A 218 24.55 -2.95 -41.70
CA VAL A 218 23.16 -2.51 -41.48
C VAL A 218 23.14 -1.25 -40.61
N ILE A 219 24.07 -1.13 -39.67
CA ILE A 219 24.23 0.03 -38.80
C ILE A 219 24.72 1.23 -39.64
N SER A 220 25.72 1.10 -40.52
CA SER A 220 26.16 2.21 -41.39
C SER A 220 25.29 2.47 -42.62
N ILE A 221 24.44 1.54 -43.07
CA ILE A 221 23.33 1.87 -43.99
C ILE A 221 22.33 2.77 -43.25
N LEU A 222 22.01 2.46 -41.99
CA LEU A 222 21.20 3.34 -41.15
C LEU A 222 21.92 4.69 -40.89
N ASN A 223 23.22 4.68 -40.61
CA ASN A 223 24.03 5.86 -40.30
C ASN A 223 24.28 6.77 -41.54
N LYS A 224 24.52 6.19 -42.73
CA LYS A 224 24.59 6.91 -44.02
C LYS A 224 23.24 7.52 -44.41
N CYS A 225 22.13 6.87 -44.05
CA CYS A 225 20.80 7.46 -44.15
C CYS A 225 20.49 8.45 -43.00
N GLY A 226 21.46 8.73 -42.12
CA GLY A 226 21.35 9.75 -41.08
C GLY A 226 20.65 9.31 -39.79
N PHE A 227 20.32 8.03 -39.62
CA PHE A 227 19.46 7.57 -38.53
C PHE A 227 20.14 7.31 -37.19
N LEU A 228 21.47 7.40 -37.04
CA LEU A 228 22.15 6.97 -35.82
C LEU A 228 23.04 8.04 -35.17
N SER A 229 23.28 7.87 -33.87
CA SER A 229 24.21 8.66 -33.06
C SER A 229 24.68 7.82 -31.87
N VAL A 230 25.99 7.53 -31.77
CA VAL A 230 26.57 6.93 -30.57
C VAL A 230 27.07 8.07 -29.68
N THR A 231 26.34 8.35 -28.60
CA THR A 231 26.69 9.37 -27.60
C THR A 231 26.39 8.84 -26.21
N SER A 232 27.43 8.34 -25.53
CA SER A 232 27.35 7.84 -24.16
C SER A 232 27.19 8.97 -23.14
N LEU A 233 26.48 8.69 -22.04
CA LEU A 233 26.16 9.66 -21.00
C LEU A 233 27.02 9.45 -19.74
N LEU A 234 28.30 9.81 -19.80
CA LEU A 234 29.12 10.18 -18.64
C LEU A 234 30.27 11.09 -19.10
N PRO A 235 30.60 12.21 -18.41
CA PRO A 235 31.42 13.28 -19.00
C PRO A 235 32.92 13.21 -18.68
N LYS A 236 33.76 13.08 -19.72
CA LYS A 236 35.00 13.87 -19.92
C LYS A 236 35.53 13.71 -21.36
N PRO A 237 36.41 14.61 -21.85
CA PRO A 237 36.68 14.77 -23.28
C PRO A 237 37.87 13.95 -23.79
N ASP A 238 38.17 14.21 -25.07
CA ASP A 238 39.32 13.78 -25.89
C ASP A 238 39.21 12.40 -26.56
N ILE A 239 39.85 12.32 -27.73
CA ILE A 239 39.79 11.22 -28.72
C ILE A 239 38.40 11.03 -29.37
N PHE A 240 38.10 11.83 -30.40
CA PHE A 240 37.58 11.34 -31.69
C PHE A 240 37.63 12.45 -32.74
N THR A 241 38.65 12.41 -33.61
CA THR A 241 38.80 13.34 -34.74
C THR A 241 38.99 12.58 -36.06
N SER A 242 38.29 13.07 -37.09
CA SER A 242 38.44 12.73 -38.51
C SER A 242 38.11 11.29 -38.96
N CYS A 243 37.11 11.19 -39.83
CA CYS A 243 37.18 10.33 -41.02
C CYS A 243 36.55 11.07 -42.20
N GLN A 244 37.41 11.66 -43.05
CA GLN A 244 37.03 12.05 -44.40
C GLN A 244 37.38 10.91 -45.35
N LEU A 245 36.48 10.56 -46.27
CA LEU A 245 36.81 9.72 -47.42
C LEU A 245 36.42 10.43 -48.72
N ALA A 246 37.26 10.21 -49.74
CA ALA A 246 37.31 11.05 -50.92
C ALA A 246 36.16 10.81 -51.92
N LYS A 247 35.84 11.84 -52.71
CA LYS A 247 34.87 11.73 -53.80
C LYS A 247 35.44 10.93 -54.98
N GLY A 248 34.75 9.84 -55.32
CA GLY A 248 34.48 9.48 -56.71
C GLY A 248 35.28 8.33 -57.31
N GLN A 249 34.58 7.21 -57.55
CA GLN A 249 34.73 6.35 -58.72
C GLN A 249 33.43 5.57 -58.95
N ARG A 250 33.15 5.16 -60.20
CA ARG A 250 32.00 4.31 -60.59
C ARG A 250 32.52 2.92 -60.97
N LEU A 251 31.97 1.85 -60.40
CA LEU A 251 32.19 0.47 -60.82
C LEU A 251 30.86 -0.34 -60.76
N PRO A 252 30.76 -1.52 -61.43
CA PRO A 252 29.54 -1.93 -62.13
C PRO A 252 28.63 -2.95 -61.42
N PHE A 253 27.45 -3.16 -62.02
CA PHE A 253 26.51 -4.24 -61.70
C PHE A 253 27.07 -5.64 -62.05
N ILE A 254 26.97 -6.59 -61.11
CA ILE A 254 26.86 -8.03 -61.40
C ILE A 254 25.79 -8.62 -60.47
N SER A 255 24.88 -9.43 -61.03
CA SER A 255 23.88 -10.18 -60.28
C SER A 255 24.39 -11.57 -59.87
N ASN A 256 24.01 -12.05 -58.69
CA ASN A 256 24.24 -13.46 -58.34
C ASN A 256 23.12 -14.02 -57.43
N GLU A 257 22.11 -14.63 -58.06
CA GLU A 257 21.05 -15.35 -57.36
C GLU A 257 21.51 -16.75 -56.95
N LYS A 258 21.70 -17.01 -55.64
CA LYS A 258 21.59 -18.37 -55.08
C LYS A 258 21.35 -18.40 -53.55
N ARG A 259 20.14 -18.86 -53.21
CA ARG A 259 19.77 -19.70 -52.05
C ARG A 259 20.53 -19.51 -50.71
N ALA A 260 20.22 -18.44 -50.01
CA ALA A 260 20.07 -18.43 -48.55
C ALA A 260 18.99 -17.39 -48.18
N SER A 261 18.47 -17.40 -46.95
CA SER A 261 17.64 -16.31 -46.43
C SER A 261 18.11 -15.86 -45.08
N LEU A 262 18.48 -14.59 -44.99
CA LEU A 262 19.05 -14.00 -43.79
C LEU A 262 17.95 -13.49 -42.85
N SER A 263 18.12 -13.82 -41.57
CA SER A 263 17.38 -13.30 -40.43
C SER A 263 18.37 -12.63 -39.47
N LEU A 264 18.10 -11.39 -39.10
CA LEU A 264 18.95 -10.59 -38.22
C LEU A 264 18.17 -10.12 -37.00
N ASP A 265 18.76 -10.29 -35.81
CA ASP A 265 18.20 -9.86 -34.53
C ASP A 265 19.14 -8.87 -33.81
N LEU A 266 18.61 -7.69 -33.48
CA LEU A 266 19.30 -6.54 -32.88
C LEU A 266 18.47 -5.94 -31.73
N VAL A 267 17.92 -6.81 -30.86
CA VAL A 267 17.15 -6.36 -29.70
C VAL A 267 18.05 -5.74 -28.63
N HIS A 268 17.61 -4.58 -28.11
CA HIS A 268 18.25 -3.85 -27.01
C HIS A 268 19.75 -3.55 -27.23
N CYS A 269 20.06 -2.97 -28.40
CA CYS A 269 21.41 -2.57 -28.79
C CYS A 269 21.65 -1.05 -28.66
N ASP A 270 20.83 -0.34 -27.86
CA ASP A 270 20.85 1.12 -27.66
C ASP A 270 20.97 1.96 -28.96
N LEU A 271 20.22 1.59 -30.00
CA LEU A 271 20.26 2.27 -31.30
C LEU A 271 19.33 3.51 -31.34
N TRP A 272 19.90 4.72 -31.47
CA TRP A 272 19.19 6.01 -31.38
C TRP A 272 18.84 6.63 -32.75
N GLY A 273 17.54 6.76 -33.04
CA GLY A 273 17.01 7.42 -34.24
C GLY A 273 17.24 8.94 -34.30
N ARG A 274 17.85 9.45 -35.38
CA ARG A 274 17.99 10.90 -35.67
C ARG A 274 16.79 11.50 -36.44
N ALA A 275 16.83 12.82 -36.67
CA ALA A 275 15.72 13.64 -37.19
C ALA A 275 15.48 13.46 -38.73
N PRO A 276 14.46 14.10 -39.36
CA PRO A 276 14.04 13.75 -40.71
C PRO A 276 15.08 14.08 -41.79
N ILE A 277 15.15 13.22 -42.81
CA ILE A 277 16.17 13.24 -43.86
C ILE A 277 15.97 14.38 -44.87
N THR A 278 17.08 15.00 -45.29
CA THR A 278 17.13 16.00 -46.38
C THR A 278 17.98 15.60 -47.58
N SER A 279 18.62 14.43 -47.60
CA SER A 279 19.40 13.91 -48.75
C SER A 279 19.13 12.43 -49.03
N THR A 280 19.07 12.07 -50.32
CA THR A 280 18.65 10.73 -50.80
C THR A 280 19.82 9.76 -51.04
N ASP A 281 21.06 10.18 -50.87
CA ASP A 281 22.23 9.53 -51.49
C ASP A 281 22.56 8.15 -50.89
N GLY A 282 22.18 7.88 -49.64
CA GLY A 282 22.33 6.56 -49.01
C GLY A 282 21.41 5.47 -49.59
N LEU A 283 20.32 5.85 -50.27
CA LEU A 283 19.24 4.92 -50.64
C LEU A 283 19.62 3.92 -51.75
N GLN A 284 20.70 4.15 -52.52
CA GLN A 284 21.08 3.24 -53.62
C GLN A 284 21.77 1.95 -53.14
N GLU A 285 22.43 1.95 -51.98
CA GLU A 285 23.18 0.78 -51.48
C GLU A 285 22.28 -0.33 -50.90
N THR A 286 21.06 0.02 -50.48
CA THR A 286 20.06 -0.88 -49.88
C THR A 286 19.65 -2.03 -50.80
N SER A 287 19.68 -1.80 -52.11
CA SER A 287 19.42 -2.77 -53.19
C SER A 287 20.23 -4.07 -53.08
N LYS A 288 21.37 -4.01 -52.38
CA LYS A 288 22.31 -5.12 -52.19
C LYS A 288 21.88 -6.10 -51.08
N LEU A 289 21.02 -5.70 -50.14
CA LEU A 289 20.54 -6.55 -49.02
C LEU A 289 19.36 -7.47 -49.38
N SER A 290 19.31 -7.96 -50.63
CA SER A 290 18.21 -8.75 -51.20
C SER A 290 17.97 -10.12 -50.53
N ARG A 291 18.87 -10.60 -49.66
CA ARG A 291 18.70 -11.84 -48.89
C ARG A 291 17.91 -11.68 -47.58
N LEU A 292 17.74 -10.45 -47.06
CA LEU A 292 17.13 -10.19 -45.76
C LEU A 292 15.61 -10.46 -45.80
N LYS A 293 15.14 -11.40 -44.98
CA LYS A 293 13.70 -11.77 -44.87
C LYS A 293 13.10 -11.54 -43.49
N SER A 294 13.92 -11.48 -42.45
CA SER A 294 13.49 -11.17 -41.08
C SER A 294 14.43 -10.15 -40.45
N LEU A 295 13.85 -9.11 -39.83
CA LEU A 295 14.58 -8.07 -39.12
C LEU A 295 13.86 -7.77 -37.80
N ASN A 296 14.60 -7.87 -36.68
CA ASN A 296 14.12 -7.51 -35.35
C ASN A 296 14.98 -6.37 -34.79
N LEU A 297 14.31 -5.25 -34.45
CA LEU A 297 14.90 -4.03 -33.91
C LEU A 297 14.24 -3.60 -32.59
N ALA A 298 13.60 -4.54 -31.88
CA ALA A 298 12.84 -4.19 -30.68
C ALA A 298 13.72 -3.71 -29.50
N ARG A 299 13.16 -2.97 -28.54
CA ARG A 299 13.88 -2.38 -27.38
C ARG A 299 14.99 -1.37 -27.73
N ASN A 300 14.79 -0.58 -28.79
CA ASN A 300 15.73 0.45 -29.24
C ASN A 300 15.10 1.86 -29.17
N HIS A 301 15.82 2.89 -29.61
CA HIS A 301 15.39 4.29 -29.59
C HIS A 301 15.13 4.86 -30.99
N PHE A 302 14.59 4.05 -31.91
CA PHE A 302 14.22 4.50 -33.26
C PHE A 302 12.98 5.40 -33.26
N ASN A 303 12.83 6.22 -34.32
CA ASN A 303 11.69 7.11 -34.56
C ASN A 303 11.15 6.97 -36.00
N GLU A 304 10.10 7.73 -36.34
CA GLU A 304 9.39 7.74 -37.65
C GLU A 304 10.30 7.64 -38.89
N SER A 305 11.45 8.33 -38.87
CA SER A 305 12.33 8.45 -40.03
C SER A 305 12.85 7.11 -40.55
N LEU A 306 13.09 6.14 -39.64
CA LEU A 306 13.53 4.77 -39.96
C LEU A 306 12.59 4.08 -40.98
N ILE A 307 11.28 4.27 -40.82
CA ILE A 307 10.29 3.44 -41.50
C ILE A 307 10.28 3.73 -43.02
N THR A 308 10.61 4.97 -43.41
CA THR A 308 10.80 5.35 -44.81
C THR A 308 11.95 4.59 -45.47
N ALA A 309 13.04 4.29 -44.74
CA ALA A 309 14.14 3.49 -45.28
C ALA A 309 13.83 1.98 -45.29
N LEU A 310 13.00 1.47 -44.37
CA LEU A 310 12.57 0.07 -44.38
C LEU A 310 11.86 -0.31 -45.69
N THR A 311 11.25 0.65 -46.39
CA THR A 311 10.64 0.45 -47.73
C THR A 311 11.62 -0.04 -48.80
N THR A 312 12.93 0.16 -48.61
CA THR A 312 13.97 -0.28 -49.56
C THR A 312 14.25 -1.78 -49.50
N PHE A 313 13.94 -2.45 -48.38
CA PHE A 313 14.23 -3.88 -48.18
C PHE A 313 13.14 -4.78 -48.80
N SER A 314 13.00 -4.75 -50.12
CA SER A 314 11.93 -5.43 -50.89
C SER A 314 11.71 -6.93 -50.57
N SER A 315 12.78 -7.63 -50.17
CA SER A 315 12.74 -9.04 -49.74
C SER A 315 12.15 -9.30 -48.34
N LEU A 316 12.04 -8.28 -47.48
CA LEU A 316 11.67 -8.39 -46.07
C LEU A 316 10.25 -8.94 -45.90
N LYS A 317 10.03 -9.90 -44.98
CA LYS A 317 8.72 -10.52 -44.71
C LYS A 317 8.36 -10.60 -43.23
N THR A 318 9.32 -10.51 -42.32
CA THR A 318 9.10 -10.34 -40.88
C THR A 318 9.76 -9.05 -40.43
N LEU A 319 9.02 -8.20 -39.73
CA LEU A 319 9.52 -6.98 -39.09
C LEU A 319 9.02 -6.92 -37.66
N ASN A 320 9.93 -6.68 -36.72
CA ASN A 320 9.61 -6.36 -35.33
C ASN A 320 10.27 -5.04 -34.95
N LEU A 321 9.48 -4.04 -34.56
CA LEU A 321 9.92 -2.75 -34.02
C LEU A 321 9.41 -2.52 -32.59
N GLY A 322 9.01 -3.57 -31.86
CA GLY A 322 8.37 -3.41 -30.55
C GLY A 322 9.25 -2.68 -29.52
N VAL A 323 8.68 -2.01 -28.53
CA VAL A 323 9.43 -1.27 -27.48
C VAL A 323 10.41 -0.25 -28.11
N ASN A 324 9.88 0.72 -28.86
CA ASN A 324 10.66 1.79 -29.52
C ASN A 324 10.04 3.18 -29.27
N SER A 325 10.62 4.25 -29.85
CA SER A 325 10.15 5.64 -29.72
C SER A 325 9.54 6.19 -31.02
N LEU A 326 8.74 5.40 -31.73
CA LEU A 326 8.01 5.81 -32.94
C LEU A 326 6.78 6.65 -32.55
N SER A 327 6.87 7.96 -32.73
CA SER A 327 5.67 8.80 -32.90
C SER A 327 5.00 8.54 -34.27
N GLY A 328 3.84 9.15 -34.51
CA GLY A 328 3.23 9.22 -35.85
C GLY A 328 2.49 7.96 -36.33
N PRO A 329 1.70 8.09 -37.41
CA PRO A 329 1.03 6.95 -38.05
C PRO A 329 2.02 6.14 -38.92
N PHE A 330 1.98 4.81 -38.82
CA PHE A 330 2.87 3.92 -39.58
C PHE A 330 2.71 4.11 -41.11
N PRO A 331 3.77 4.43 -41.89
CA PRO A 331 3.72 4.73 -43.33
C PRO A 331 3.56 3.49 -44.23
N SER A 332 2.84 2.48 -43.75
CA SER A 332 1.91 1.59 -44.47
C SER A 332 1.85 1.73 -46.00
N GLN A 333 1.42 2.87 -46.56
CA GLN A 333 1.28 3.08 -48.01
C GLN A 333 2.61 3.03 -48.77
N ALA A 334 3.70 3.53 -48.17
CA ALA A 334 5.05 3.39 -48.71
C ALA A 334 5.60 1.97 -48.47
N CYS A 335 5.27 1.37 -47.33
CA CYS A 335 5.63 -0.02 -47.01
C CYS A 335 4.84 -1.08 -47.80
N ALA A 336 3.75 -0.73 -48.48
CA ALA A 336 2.80 -1.66 -49.10
C ALA A 336 3.46 -2.69 -50.05
N GLN A 337 4.51 -2.25 -50.77
CA GLN A 337 5.29 -3.08 -51.69
C GLN A 337 5.99 -4.26 -50.99
N LEU A 338 6.30 -4.13 -49.69
CA LEU A 338 7.06 -5.12 -48.91
C LEU A 338 6.30 -6.43 -48.67
N SER A 339 4.96 -6.47 -48.80
CA SER A 339 4.15 -7.69 -48.69
C SER A 339 4.49 -8.60 -47.47
N PHE A 340 4.47 -8.01 -46.26
CA PHE A 340 4.81 -8.67 -45.00
C PHE A 340 4.00 -9.95 -44.71
N LYS A 341 4.61 -10.84 -43.91
CA LYS A 341 4.03 -12.03 -43.28
C LYS A 341 3.91 -11.89 -41.75
N LYS A 342 4.78 -11.14 -41.09
CA LYS A 342 4.68 -10.78 -39.67
C LYS A 342 5.05 -9.32 -39.48
N LEU A 343 4.26 -8.60 -38.68
CA LEU A 343 4.52 -7.21 -38.29
C LEU A 343 4.19 -7.04 -36.79
N ASN A 344 5.20 -6.68 -36.00
CA ASN A 344 5.04 -6.30 -34.60
C ASN A 344 5.47 -4.85 -34.40
N LEU A 345 4.57 -4.05 -33.83
CA LEU A 345 4.71 -2.64 -33.45
C LEU A 345 4.17 -2.44 -32.01
N MET A 346 4.45 -3.38 -31.11
CA MET A 346 4.11 -3.28 -29.67
C MET A 346 4.82 -2.09 -29.02
N TYR A 347 4.21 -1.34 -28.10
CA TYR A 347 4.88 -0.33 -27.28
C TYR A 347 5.79 0.62 -28.07
N THR A 348 5.26 1.48 -28.94
CA THR A 348 6.13 2.38 -29.75
C THR A 348 6.19 3.81 -29.24
N TYR A 349 5.63 4.13 -28.07
CA TYR A 349 5.52 5.52 -27.60
C TYR A 349 6.75 6.02 -26.83
N LYS A 350 7.01 7.32 -26.97
CA LYS A 350 8.14 8.04 -26.37
C LYS A 350 7.94 8.27 -24.86
N ILE A 351 8.52 7.39 -24.04
CA ILE A 351 8.76 7.68 -22.62
C ILE A 351 9.66 8.93 -22.52
N LYS A 352 9.18 10.00 -21.88
CA LYS A 352 10.09 10.98 -21.27
C LYS A 352 10.67 10.32 -20.03
N GLN A 353 11.99 10.20 -19.94
CA GLN A 353 12.66 9.71 -18.73
C GLN A 353 12.21 10.54 -17.52
N LEU A 354 11.53 9.88 -16.59
CA LEU A 354 11.19 10.39 -15.26
C LEU A 354 11.64 9.35 -14.23
N TYR A 355 12.95 9.11 -14.17
CA TYR A 355 13.58 8.58 -12.96
C TYR A 355 13.60 9.68 -11.88
N SER A 356 12.40 9.99 -11.38
CA SER A 356 12.15 10.81 -10.22
C SER A 356 10.92 10.22 -9.55
N TYR A 357 11.14 9.51 -8.43
CA TYR A 357 10.04 9.25 -7.50
C TYR A 357 9.40 10.59 -7.11
N HIS A 358 8.09 10.57 -6.87
CA HIS A 358 7.28 11.72 -6.48
C HIS A 358 7.19 12.89 -7.46
N LEU A 359 6.04 12.99 -8.16
CA LEU A 359 5.32 14.26 -8.35
C LEU A 359 3.87 14.03 -8.82
N LYS A 360 2.88 14.37 -7.99
CA LYS A 360 1.46 14.43 -8.39
C LYS A 360 1.25 15.59 -9.37
N VAL A 361 1.32 15.33 -10.69
CA VAL A 361 0.89 16.29 -11.72
C VAL A 361 0.03 15.61 -12.79
N GLN A 362 -1.29 15.65 -12.61
CA GLN A 362 -2.23 15.43 -13.71
C GLN A 362 -2.11 16.58 -14.72
N LYS A 363 -1.32 16.42 -15.80
CA LYS A 363 -1.40 17.27 -17.00
C LYS A 363 -0.84 16.58 -18.26
N HIS A 364 -1.75 16.24 -19.16
CA HIS A 364 -1.55 16.02 -20.60
C HIS A 364 -0.72 14.81 -21.08
N MET A 365 -1.32 13.63 -20.97
CA MET A 365 -1.21 12.58 -22.00
C MET A 365 -1.92 13.06 -23.28
N GLN A 366 -1.22 13.78 -24.17
CA GLN A 366 -1.86 14.63 -25.19
C GLN A 366 -1.87 14.12 -26.64
N TYR A 367 -1.25 12.97 -26.94
CA TYR A 367 -1.16 12.43 -28.32
C TYR A 367 -1.82 11.05 -28.42
N LYS A 368 -3.08 11.04 -28.86
CA LYS A 368 -3.89 9.85 -29.17
C LYS A 368 -3.95 9.67 -30.69
N PHE A 369 -3.73 8.45 -31.21
CA PHE A 369 -3.68 8.19 -32.65
C PHE A 369 -4.94 7.45 -33.13
N ASN A 370 -5.56 7.89 -34.23
CA ASN A 370 -6.77 7.24 -34.71
C ASN A 370 -6.45 5.91 -35.43
N ILE A 371 -7.07 4.80 -35.00
CA ILE A 371 -6.90 3.48 -35.60
C ILE A 371 -7.37 3.43 -37.07
N THR A 372 -8.17 4.40 -37.55
CA THR A 372 -8.54 4.49 -38.98
C THR A 372 -7.34 4.57 -39.93
N HIS A 373 -6.15 4.98 -39.45
CA HIS A 373 -4.90 4.89 -40.22
C HIS A 373 -4.44 3.44 -40.51
N ILE A 374 -5.03 2.41 -39.89
CA ILE A 374 -4.82 0.98 -40.24
C ILE A 374 -5.43 0.61 -41.61
N THR A 375 -6.36 1.40 -42.15
CA THR A 375 -7.01 1.13 -43.45
C THR A 375 -6.02 0.91 -44.61
N THR A 376 -4.81 1.46 -44.52
CA THR A 376 -3.70 1.28 -45.48
C THR A 376 -2.90 -0.03 -45.27
N LEU A 377 -2.88 -0.61 -44.07
CA LEU A 377 -2.32 -1.93 -43.79
C LEU A 377 -3.08 -3.04 -44.54
N ALA A 378 -4.32 -2.78 -44.98
CA ALA A 378 -5.16 -3.67 -45.79
C ALA A 378 -4.47 -4.21 -47.05
N SER A 379 -3.42 -3.54 -47.55
CA SER A 379 -2.58 -3.99 -48.66
C SER A 379 -1.74 -5.25 -48.35
N PHE A 380 -1.52 -5.58 -47.08
CA PHE A 380 -0.71 -6.72 -46.64
C PHE A 380 -1.47 -8.05 -46.62
N HIS A 381 -2.13 -8.43 -47.71
CA HIS A 381 -2.96 -9.64 -47.83
C HIS A 381 -2.29 -10.98 -47.45
N ARG A 382 -0.96 -11.01 -47.27
CA ARG A 382 -0.15 -12.17 -46.85
C ARG A 382 0.24 -12.16 -45.36
N LEU A 383 -0.19 -11.15 -44.60
CA LEU A 383 0.12 -10.99 -43.19
C LEU A 383 -0.54 -12.10 -42.35
N LYS A 384 0.25 -12.73 -41.49
CA LYS A 384 -0.15 -13.81 -40.58
C LYS A 384 -0.14 -13.38 -39.11
N LEU A 385 0.70 -12.42 -38.74
CA LEU A 385 0.76 -11.83 -37.40
C LEU A 385 0.73 -10.30 -37.52
N LEU A 386 -0.19 -9.69 -36.79
CA LEU A 386 -0.28 -8.25 -36.55
C LEU A 386 -0.37 -8.02 -35.05
N ASP A 387 0.64 -7.38 -34.46
CA ASP A 387 0.66 -6.98 -33.06
C ASP A 387 0.90 -5.47 -32.96
N LEU A 388 -0.08 -4.75 -32.42
CA LEU A 388 -0.02 -3.31 -32.14
C LEU A 388 -0.32 -3.01 -30.65
N SER A 389 -0.05 -3.97 -29.77
CA SER A 389 -0.38 -3.86 -28.34
C SER A 389 0.42 -2.77 -27.60
N PHE A 390 -0.05 -2.34 -26.43
CA PHE A 390 0.58 -1.32 -25.58
C PHE A 390 0.84 0.02 -26.29
N ASN A 391 -0.15 0.51 -27.03
CA ASN A 391 -0.07 1.80 -27.74
C ASN A 391 -1.20 2.74 -27.28
N ASN A 392 -1.27 3.94 -27.88
CA ASN A 392 -2.32 4.93 -27.57
C ASN A 392 -3.26 5.13 -28.77
N PHE A 393 -3.67 4.04 -29.42
CA PHE A 393 -4.66 4.09 -30.50
C PHE A 393 -6.07 4.31 -29.94
N ILE A 394 -6.90 5.06 -30.67
CA ILE A 394 -8.30 5.37 -30.37
C ILE A 394 -9.20 5.14 -31.59
N GLY A 395 -10.50 4.94 -31.36
CA GLY A 395 -11.49 4.68 -32.41
C GLY A 395 -11.82 3.19 -32.56
N SER A 396 -12.76 2.89 -33.46
CA SER A 396 -13.23 1.54 -33.77
C SER A 396 -12.37 0.85 -34.85
N ILE A 397 -12.22 -0.48 -34.76
CA ILE A 397 -11.40 -1.26 -35.70
C ILE A 397 -11.96 -1.13 -37.14
N PRO A 398 -11.16 -0.70 -38.13
CA PRO A 398 -11.67 -0.52 -39.48
C PRO A 398 -12.03 -1.85 -40.16
N SER A 399 -13.25 -1.95 -40.69
CA SER A 399 -13.78 -3.15 -41.37
C SER A 399 -13.01 -3.56 -42.65
N THR A 400 -11.99 -2.78 -43.04
CA THR A 400 -10.95 -3.18 -44.01
C THR A 400 -10.08 -4.34 -43.53
N ILE A 401 -10.02 -4.64 -42.23
CA ILE A 401 -9.21 -5.74 -41.66
C ILE A 401 -9.54 -7.11 -42.30
N LYS A 402 -10.76 -7.31 -42.81
CA LYS A 402 -11.18 -8.51 -43.56
C LYS A 402 -10.35 -8.80 -44.83
N SER A 403 -9.68 -7.79 -45.39
CA SER A 403 -8.75 -7.96 -46.52
C SER A 403 -7.47 -8.73 -46.15
N LEU A 404 -7.21 -8.91 -44.86
CA LEU A 404 -6.05 -9.59 -44.30
C LEU A 404 -6.38 -11.04 -43.94
N SER A 405 -7.11 -11.75 -44.82
CA SER A 405 -7.61 -13.12 -44.61
C SER A 405 -6.53 -14.20 -44.38
N SER A 406 -5.25 -13.86 -44.55
CA SER A 406 -4.10 -14.68 -44.13
C SER A 406 -3.80 -14.67 -42.63
N LEU A 407 -4.43 -13.78 -41.85
CA LEU A 407 -4.13 -13.57 -40.43
C LEU A 407 -4.36 -14.82 -39.58
N GLN A 408 -3.45 -15.03 -38.63
CA GLN A 408 -3.43 -16.11 -37.66
C GLN A 408 -3.27 -15.59 -36.23
N VAL A 409 -2.62 -14.44 -36.05
CA VAL A 409 -2.43 -13.78 -34.75
C VAL A 409 -2.76 -12.30 -34.91
N VAL A 410 -3.65 -11.78 -34.05
CA VAL A 410 -3.98 -10.36 -33.94
C VAL A 410 -3.98 -9.96 -32.47
N SER A 411 -3.14 -8.99 -32.09
CA SER A 411 -3.28 -8.27 -30.80
C SER A 411 -3.42 -6.77 -31.01
N PHE A 412 -4.41 -6.20 -30.32
CA PHE A 412 -4.62 -4.76 -30.13
C PHE A 412 -4.64 -4.39 -28.64
N ALA A 413 -4.10 -5.24 -27.76
CA ALA A 413 -4.15 -5.10 -26.31
C ALA A 413 -3.60 -3.78 -25.77
N TYR A 414 -3.99 -3.36 -24.56
CA TYR A 414 -3.47 -2.17 -23.89
C TYR A 414 -3.48 -0.93 -24.79
N ASN A 415 -4.68 -0.54 -25.23
CA ASN A 415 -4.92 0.63 -26.07
C ASN A 415 -6.17 1.38 -25.59
N ALA A 416 -6.60 2.40 -26.33
CA ALA A 416 -7.80 3.20 -26.04
C ALA A 416 -8.85 3.08 -27.17
N LEU A 417 -8.92 1.91 -27.82
CA LEU A 417 -9.88 1.62 -28.88
C LEU A 417 -11.30 1.50 -28.32
N ASN A 418 -12.30 1.84 -29.12
CA ASN A 418 -13.68 1.92 -28.63
C ASN A 418 -14.75 1.64 -29.70
N GLY A 419 -15.99 1.52 -29.23
CA GLY A 419 -17.15 1.18 -30.05
C GLY A 419 -17.37 -0.33 -30.18
N SER A 420 -18.51 -0.71 -30.75
CA SER A 420 -18.94 -2.10 -30.80
C SER A 420 -18.36 -2.86 -31.98
N LEU A 421 -17.94 -4.11 -31.77
CA LEU A 421 -17.35 -4.98 -32.78
C LEU A 421 -18.32 -5.45 -33.90
N TYR A 422 -19.48 -4.81 -34.08
CA TYR A 422 -20.50 -5.19 -35.06
C TYR A 422 -20.20 -4.65 -36.47
N ASN A 423 -19.89 -5.59 -37.37
CA ASN A 423 -19.50 -5.39 -38.78
C ASN A 423 -18.02 -5.04 -39.04
N ASP A 424 -17.15 -5.22 -38.03
CA ASP A 424 -15.70 -5.01 -38.09
C ASP A 424 -14.95 -5.97 -39.04
N GLY A 425 -15.64 -6.90 -39.71
CA GLY A 425 -15.05 -7.75 -40.76
C GLY A 425 -14.23 -8.94 -40.27
N PHE A 426 -14.03 -9.11 -38.95
CA PHE A 426 -13.37 -10.29 -38.37
C PHE A 426 -14.00 -11.64 -38.79
N CYS A 427 -15.28 -11.65 -39.18
CA CYS A 427 -16.00 -12.83 -39.66
C CYS A 427 -15.33 -13.57 -40.84
N ASP A 428 -14.51 -12.87 -41.63
CA ASP A 428 -13.83 -13.42 -42.80
C ASP A 428 -12.45 -14.03 -42.45
N LEU A 429 -11.92 -13.78 -41.24
CA LEU A 429 -10.58 -14.18 -40.79
C LEU A 429 -10.52 -15.63 -40.29
N LYS A 430 -11.01 -16.59 -41.08
CA LYS A 430 -11.19 -18.01 -40.68
C LYS A 430 -9.88 -18.76 -40.33
N ASN A 431 -8.73 -18.16 -40.62
CA ASN A 431 -7.40 -18.69 -40.27
C ASN A 431 -6.89 -18.24 -38.88
N LEU A 432 -7.65 -17.41 -38.16
CA LEU A 432 -7.25 -16.81 -36.89
C LEU A 432 -7.11 -17.89 -35.79
N HIS A 433 -5.95 -17.92 -35.15
CA HIS A 433 -5.60 -18.79 -34.02
C HIS A 433 -5.54 -18.01 -32.70
N GLU A 434 -5.14 -16.75 -32.74
CA GLU A 434 -4.95 -15.91 -31.56
C GLU A 434 -5.59 -14.55 -31.82
N LEU A 435 -6.54 -14.17 -30.97
CA LEU A 435 -7.20 -12.87 -30.98
C LEU A 435 -7.15 -12.29 -29.57
N ASP A 436 -6.54 -11.11 -29.47
CA ASP A 436 -6.30 -10.40 -28.22
C ASP A 436 -6.73 -8.94 -28.37
N LEU A 437 -7.76 -8.56 -27.61
CA LEU A 437 -8.36 -7.23 -27.56
C LEU A 437 -8.37 -6.67 -26.13
N SER A 438 -7.58 -7.25 -25.23
CA SER A 438 -7.53 -6.92 -23.80
C SER A 438 -7.23 -5.44 -23.52
N ASP A 439 -7.61 -4.94 -22.34
CA ASP A 439 -7.30 -3.58 -21.84
C ASP A 439 -7.58 -2.47 -22.87
N ASN A 440 -8.87 -2.28 -23.17
CA ASN A 440 -9.41 -1.35 -24.16
C ASN A 440 -10.79 -0.78 -23.71
N MET A 441 -11.51 -0.08 -24.59
CA MET A 441 -12.84 0.47 -24.34
C MET A 441 -13.90 0.00 -25.36
N PHE A 442 -13.78 -1.22 -25.88
CA PHE A 442 -14.79 -1.81 -26.78
C PHE A 442 -16.10 -2.07 -26.03
N ASP A 443 -17.24 -1.79 -26.67
CA ASP A 443 -18.57 -1.83 -26.04
C ASP A 443 -19.61 -2.66 -26.81
N GLY A 444 -20.84 -2.70 -26.28
CA GLY A 444 -21.94 -3.47 -26.85
C GLY A 444 -21.80 -4.98 -26.69
N ASN A 445 -22.62 -5.75 -27.40
CA ASN A 445 -22.68 -7.21 -27.26
C ASN A 445 -21.61 -7.93 -28.10
N LEU A 446 -21.22 -9.13 -27.64
CA LEU A 446 -20.30 -10.00 -28.41
C LEU A 446 -20.94 -10.48 -29.74
N PRO A 447 -20.29 -10.25 -30.90
CA PRO A 447 -20.82 -10.67 -32.20
C PRO A 447 -20.94 -12.20 -32.34
N LYS A 448 -22.17 -12.69 -32.61
CA LYS A 448 -22.47 -14.13 -32.75
C LYS A 448 -21.65 -14.85 -33.84
N TYR A 449 -21.13 -14.14 -34.83
CA TYR A 449 -20.33 -14.72 -35.91
C TYR A 449 -18.93 -15.19 -35.48
N PHE A 450 -18.44 -14.81 -34.29
CA PHE A 450 -17.20 -15.39 -33.76
C PHE A 450 -17.28 -16.91 -33.59
N SER A 451 -18.49 -17.48 -33.49
CA SER A 451 -18.70 -18.94 -33.56
C SER A 451 -18.22 -19.62 -34.85
N GLY A 452 -17.88 -18.85 -35.90
CA GLY A 452 -17.29 -19.34 -37.15
C GLY A 452 -15.76 -19.40 -37.16
N LEU A 453 -15.07 -18.88 -36.13
CA LEU A 453 -13.60 -18.86 -36.04
C LEU A 453 -13.02 -20.17 -35.46
N SER A 454 -13.44 -21.33 -35.97
CA SER A 454 -13.10 -22.66 -35.40
C SER A 454 -11.60 -23.00 -35.30
N SER A 455 -10.74 -22.19 -35.95
CA SER A 455 -9.28 -22.21 -35.84
C SER A 455 -8.72 -21.61 -34.54
N LEU A 456 -9.55 -20.90 -33.75
CA LEU A 456 -9.13 -20.06 -32.62
C LEU A 456 -8.71 -20.90 -31.39
N LYS A 457 -7.58 -20.51 -30.78
CA LYS A 457 -6.91 -21.15 -29.64
C LYS A 457 -6.80 -20.21 -28.45
N PHE A 458 -6.44 -18.96 -28.70
CA PHE A 458 -6.33 -17.89 -27.71
C PHE A 458 -7.39 -16.84 -28.03
N PHE A 459 -8.25 -16.53 -27.07
CA PHE A 459 -9.26 -15.49 -27.20
C PHE A 459 -9.32 -14.66 -25.93
N ASP A 460 -8.78 -13.44 -25.99
CA ASP A 460 -8.78 -12.49 -24.88
C ASP A 460 -9.53 -11.22 -25.29
N ILE A 461 -10.48 -10.82 -24.46
CA ILE A 461 -11.28 -9.59 -24.57
C ILE A 461 -11.45 -8.94 -23.18
N SER A 462 -10.58 -9.29 -22.23
CA SER A 462 -10.63 -8.81 -20.84
C SER A 462 -10.47 -7.28 -20.75
N SER A 463 -10.81 -6.68 -19.60
CA SER A 463 -10.64 -5.24 -19.33
C SER A 463 -11.25 -4.34 -20.43
N ASN A 464 -12.56 -4.49 -20.64
CA ASN A 464 -13.31 -3.81 -21.70
C ASN A 464 -14.72 -3.40 -21.21
N GLN A 465 -15.58 -2.93 -22.12
CA GLN A 465 -16.93 -2.43 -21.82
C GLN A 465 -18.04 -3.29 -22.44
N PHE A 466 -17.76 -4.56 -22.80
CA PHE A 466 -18.74 -5.45 -23.44
C PHE A 466 -19.93 -5.78 -22.52
N THR A 467 -21.12 -5.91 -23.09
CA THR A 467 -22.40 -6.05 -22.38
C THR A 467 -23.30 -7.20 -22.86
N GLY A 468 -24.32 -7.52 -22.06
CA GLY A 468 -25.28 -8.59 -22.33
C GLY A 468 -24.74 -9.98 -22.06
N MET A 469 -25.42 -11.00 -22.60
CA MET A 469 -25.05 -12.41 -22.39
C MET A 469 -23.93 -12.86 -23.34
N ILE A 470 -22.96 -13.62 -22.82
CA ILE A 470 -21.96 -14.35 -23.60
C ILE A 470 -22.69 -15.42 -24.45
N PRO A 471 -22.61 -15.40 -25.80
CA PRO A 471 -23.44 -16.30 -26.62
C PRO A 471 -23.04 -17.78 -26.48
N PRO A 472 -23.93 -18.70 -26.07
CA PRO A 472 -23.58 -20.12 -25.89
C PRO A 472 -23.05 -20.81 -27.15
N SER A 473 -23.55 -20.41 -28.33
CA SER A 473 -23.09 -20.89 -29.64
C SER A 473 -21.69 -20.42 -30.01
N LEU A 474 -21.17 -19.34 -29.40
CA LEU A 474 -19.78 -18.92 -29.56
C LEU A 474 -18.86 -19.93 -28.88
N ILE A 475 -19.15 -20.28 -27.63
CA ILE A 475 -18.36 -21.26 -26.87
C ILE A 475 -18.41 -22.64 -27.54
N VAL A 476 -19.60 -23.23 -27.71
CA VAL A 476 -19.75 -24.64 -28.13
C VAL A 476 -19.07 -24.97 -29.47
N ASN A 477 -18.96 -23.99 -30.37
CA ASN A 477 -18.37 -24.19 -31.71
C ASN A 477 -16.84 -24.02 -31.76
N LEU A 478 -16.22 -23.33 -30.79
CA LEU A 478 -14.80 -22.98 -30.80
C LEU A 478 -13.92 -24.05 -30.15
N THR A 479 -14.13 -25.31 -30.53
CA THR A 479 -13.51 -26.51 -29.93
C THR A 479 -11.97 -26.57 -29.98
N SER A 480 -11.32 -25.64 -30.68
CA SER A 480 -9.86 -25.46 -30.71
C SER A 480 -9.30 -24.68 -29.50
N LEU A 481 -10.13 -24.02 -28.70
CA LEU A 481 -9.68 -23.11 -27.62
C LEU A 481 -8.80 -23.79 -26.57
N GLU A 482 -7.74 -23.08 -26.20
CA GLU A 482 -6.74 -23.43 -25.19
C GLU A 482 -6.69 -22.36 -24.07
N TYR A 483 -6.96 -21.09 -24.42
CA TYR A 483 -7.03 -19.93 -23.53
C TYR A 483 -8.25 -19.08 -23.87
N VAL A 484 -9.00 -18.66 -22.84
CA VAL A 484 -10.15 -17.75 -22.94
C VAL A 484 -10.15 -16.80 -21.74
N ASP A 485 -10.18 -15.49 -21.96
CA ASP A 485 -10.41 -14.51 -20.88
C ASP A 485 -11.50 -13.48 -21.24
N PHE A 486 -12.46 -13.34 -20.35
CA PHE A 486 -13.64 -12.47 -20.41
C PHE A 486 -13.75 -11.52 -19.20
N SER A 487 -12.72 -11.46 -18.35
CA SER A 487 -12.69 -10.71 -17.08
C SER A 487 -12.82 -9.19 -17.27
N TYR A 488 -13.11 -8.46 -16.19
CA TYR A 488 -13.23 -6.99 -16.19
C TYR A 488 -14.10 -6.43 -17.32
N ASN A 489 -15.31 -7.00 -17.48
CA ASN A 489 -16.32 -6.59 -18.46
C ASN A 489 -17.70 -6.39 -17.81
N LYS A 490 -18.68 -5.94 -18.59
CA LYS A 490 -20.06 -5.63 -18.15
C LYS A 490 -21.09 -6.66 -18.65
N PHE A 491 -20.68 -7.92 -18.79
CA PHE A 491 -21.57 -9.03 -19.14
C PHE A 491 -22.64 -9.26 -18.06
N GLU A 492 -23.75 -9.87 -18.46
CA GLU A 492 -24.91 -10.11 -17.59
C GLU A 492 -25.66 -11.40 -17.98
N GLY A 493 -26.45 -11.95 -17.05
CA GLY A 493 -27.11 -13.25 -17.19
C GLY A 493 -26.22 -14.40 -16.69
N SER A 494 -26.63 -15.65 -16.90
CA SER A 494 -25.87 -16.79 -16.40
C SER A 494 -25.04 -17.53 -17.47
N PHE A 495 -23.86 -18.01 -17.05
CA PHE A 495 -22.88 -18.69 -17.87
C PHE A 495 -22.71 -20.15 -17.41
N LEU A 496 -23.11 -21.10 -18.26
CA LEU A 496 -23.01 -22.54 -17.98
C LEU A 496 -21.61 -23.07 -18.28
N PHE A 497 -20.88 -23.52 -17.26
CA PHE A 497 -19.51 -24.04 -17.45
C PHE A 497 -19.48 -25.31 -18.34
N SER A 498 -20.59 -26.05 -18.37
CA SER A 498 -20.81 -27.23 -19.20
C SER A 498 -20.83 -26.96 -20.72
N LEU A 499 -20.92 -25.70 -21.15
CA LEU A 499 -20.71 -25.30 -22.56
C LEU A 499 -19.32 -25.70 -23.08
N PHE A 500 -18.33 -25.84 -22.19
CA PHE A 500 -16.99 -26.30 -22.54
C PHE A 500 -16.87 -27.82 -22.79
N SER A 501 -17.95 -28.61 -22.71
CA SER A 501 -17.93 -30.10 -22.84
C SER A 501 -17.06 -30.66 -23.99
N ASN A 502 -17.09 -30.01 -25.17
CA ASN A 502 -16.37 -30.47 -26.37
C ASN A 502 -14.90 -30.00 -26.45
N HIS A 503 -14.43 -29.18 -25.50
CA HIS A 503 -13.10 -28.57 -25.52
C HIS A 503 -12.12 -29.48 -24.79
N THR A 504 -11.28 -30.21 -25.52
CA THR A 504 -10.29 -31.12 -24.91
C THR A 504 -8.94 -30.47 -24.60
N LYS A 505 -8.71 -29.24 -25.09
CA LYS A 505 -7.43 -28.52 -25.01
C LYS A 505 -7.42 -27.34 -24.05
N LEU A 506 -8.58 -26.97 -23.48
CA LEU A 506 -8.72 -25.79 -22.63
C LEU A 506 -7.81 -25.89 -21.39
N GLN A 507 -7.05 -24.83 -21.15
CA GLN A 507 -6.01 -24.75 -20.11
C GLN A 507 -6.12 -23.49 -19.26
N PHE A 508 -6.75 -22.43 -19.76
CA PHE A 508 -7.02 -21.20 -19.03
C PHE A 508 -8.47 -20.79 -19.27
N PHE A 509 -9.17 -20.40 -18.21
CA PHE A 509 -10.45 -19.67 -18.29
C PHE A 509 -10.46 -18.54 -17.24
N GLY A 510 -10.69 -17.31 -17.70
CA GLY A 510 -10.90 -16.13 -16.87
C GLY A 510 -12.27 -15.51 -17.11
N LEU A 511 -12.98 -15.20 -16.02
CA LEU A 511 -14.20 -14.40 -16.03
C LEU A 511 -14.33 -13.70 -14.68
N GLU A 512 -14.75 -12.43 -14.68
CA GLU A 512 -14.94 -11.64 -13.45
C GLU A 512 -16.21 -10.81 -13.52
N GLY A 513 -17.02 -10.84 -12.45
CA GLY A 513 -18.21 -10.02 -12.31
C GLY A 513 -17.90 -8.60 -11.86
N GLY A 514 -17.41 -7.76 -12.77
CA GLY A 514 -17.27 -6.31 -12.54
C GLY A 514 -18.61 -5.58 -12.28
N SER A 515 -19.72 -6.28 -12.41
CA SER A 515 -21.03 -5.93 -11.85
C SER A 515 -21.75 -7.21 -11.41
N GLU A 516 -22.60 -7.12 -10.39
CA GLU A 516 -23.34 -8.23 -9.73
C GLU A 516 -24.32 -9.01 -10.67
N LYS A 517 -24.28 -8.74 -11.98
CA LYS A 517 -25.24 -9.17 -13.00
C LYS A 517 -24.89 -10.47 -13.70
N ILE A 518 -23.64 -10.92 -13.65
CA ILE A 518 -23.21 -12.19 -14.26
C ILE A 518 -23.07 -13.27 -13.18
N GLU A 519 -23.54 -14.47 -13.48
CA GLU A 519 -23.47 -15.61 -12.58
C GLU A 519 -22.95 -16.87 -13.31
N VAL A 520 -22.02 -17.60 -12.71
CA VAL A 520 -21.44 -18.82 -13.29
C VAL A 520 -22.13 -20.05 -12.71
N GLU A 521 -22.70 -20.86 -13.60
CA GLU A 521 -23.38 -22.11 -13.26
C GLU A 521 -22.43 -23.30 -13.47
N THR A 522 -21.92 -23.85 -12.37
CA THR A 522 -20.93 -24.95 -12.42
C THR A 522 -21.51 -26.34 -12.26
N GLU A 523 -22.71 -26.46 -11.68
CA GLU A 523 -23.32 -27.73 -11.28
C GLU A 523 -24.41 -28.23 -12.25
N GLU A 524 -24.63 -27.55 -13.38
CA GLU A 524 -25.63 -27.96 -14.38
C GLU A 524 -24.97 -28.31 -15.74
N PRO A 525 -25.17 -29.54 -16.27
CA PRO A 525 -25.96 -30.64 -15.70
C PRO A 525 -25.22 -31.37 -14.56
N ILE A 526 -25.99 -31.84 -13.57
CA ILE A 526 -25.48 -32.50 -12.36
C ILE A 526 -24.69 -33.76 -12.75
N GLY A 527 -23.48 -33.91 -12.20
CA GLY A 527 -22.61 -35.06 -12.48
C GLY A 527 -21.83 -34.97 -13.78
N TRP A 528 -21.79 -33.79 -14.42
CA TRP A 528 -20.93 -33.52 -15.57
C TRP A 528 -19.44 -33.67 -15.23
N ILE A 529 -18.69 -34.31 -16.13
CA ILE A 529 -17.22 -34.47 -16.02
C ILE A 529 -16.58 -33.80 -17.25
N PRO A 530 -15.74 -32.76 -17.06
CA PRO A 530 -15.07 -32.08 -18.17
C PRO A 530 -13.94 -32.93 -18.78
N MET A 531 -13.81 -32.85 -20.10
CA MET A 531 -12.74 -33.52 -20.86
C MET A 531 -11.42 -32.72 -20.91
N PHE A 532 -11.44 -31.45 -20.52
CA PHE A 532 -10.25 -30.59 -20.41
C PHE A 532 -9.51 -30.78 -19.07
N GLN A 533 -8.30 -30.23 -19.02
CA GLN A 533 -7.47 -30.15 -17.81
C GLN A 533 -6.87 -28.75 -17.69
N LEU A 534 -7.56 -27.88 -16.97
CA LEU A 534 -7.14 -26.51 -16.67
C LEU A 534 -5.82 -26.47 -15.91
N LYS A 535 -5.02 -25.45 -16.22
CA LYS A 535 -3.86 -24.97 -15.47
C LYS A 535 -4.21 -23.70 -14.69
N PHE A 536 -5.11 -22.90 -15.21
CA PHE A 536 -5.53 -21.62 -14.64
C PHE A 536 -7.07 -21.56 -14.66
N LEU A 537 -7.65 -21.16 -13.54
CA LEU A 537 -9.06 -20.79 -13.45
C LEU A 537 -9.16 -19.55 -12.56
N VAL A 538 -9.77 -18.49 -13.10
CA VAL A 538 -9.99 -17.22 -12.41
C VAL A 538 -11.48 -16.90 -12.52
N LEU A 539 -12.19 -16.98 -11.39
CA LEU A 539 -13.64 -16.70 -11.28
C LEU A 539 -14.01 -15.77 -10.11
N PRO A 540 -13.34 -14.61 -9.90
CA PRO A 540 -13.72 -13.69 -8.84
C PRO A 540 -15.10 -13.05 -9.09
N ASN A 541 -15.87 -12.85 -8.01
CA ASN A 541 -17.21 -12.24 -8.02
C ASN A 541 -18.17 -12.80 -9.11
N CYS A 542 -18.19 -14.12 -9.27
CA CYS A 542 -18.93 -14.82 -10.32
C CYS A 542 -19.99 -15.83 -9.79
N ILE A 543 -19.91 -16.23 -8.53
CA ILE A 543 -20.72 -17.33 -7.96
C ILE A 543 -21.58 -16.76 -6.84
N ASN A 544 -22.78 -16.34 -7.22
CA ASN A 544 -23.77 -15.71 -6.35
C ASN A 544 -24.49 -16.72 -5.44
N LYS A 545 -25.15 -16.19 -4.41
CA LYS A 545 -25.76 -16.97 -3.33
C LYS A 545 -27.03 -17.73 -3.75
N ARG A 546 -26.85 -18.97 -4.23
CA ARG A 546 -27.95 -19.81 -4.75
C ARG A 546 -28.78 -20.52 -3.67
N PRO A 547 -30.11 -20.70 -3.86
CA PRO A 547 -30.97 -21.47 -2.95
C PRO A 547 -30.63 -22.97 -2.83
N LYS A 548 -29.84 -23.53 -3.77
CA LYS A 548 -29.37 -24.92 -3.76
C LYS A 548 -28.06 -25.12 -2.94
N GLY A 549 -27.55 -24.06 -2.30
CA GLY A 549 -26.22 -24.04 -1.67
C GLY A 549 -25.13 -23.55 -2.63
N SER A 550 -24.12 -22.88 -2.09
CA SER A 550 -23.05 -22.24 -2.86
C SER A 550 -21.74 -23.02 -2.65
N VAL A 551 -21.64 -24.20 -3.24
CA VAL A 551 -20.50 -25.12 -3.02
C VAL A 551 -19.35 -24.87 -4.00
N VAL A 552 -18.13 -25.26 -3.62
CA VAL A 552 -16.97 -25.28 -4.54
C VAL A 552 -17.31 -26.13 -5.77
N PRO A 553 -17.07 -25.63 -6.99
CA PRO A 553 -17.46 -26.29 -8.24
C PRO A 553 -17.04 -27.77 -8.33
N SER A 554 -18.01 -28.69 -8.48
CA SER A 554 -17.73 -30.13 -8.35
C SER A 554 -16.82 -30.67 -9.45
N PHE A 555 -16.85 -30.06 -10.64
CA PHE A 555 -15.98 -30.42 -11.76
C PHE A 555 -14.48 -30.28 -11.44
N LEU A 556 -14.11 -29.44 -10.47
CA LEU A 556 -12.72 -29.27 -10.00
C LEU A 556 -12.15 -30.53 -9.35
N LEU A 557 -13.00 -31.44 -8.86
CA LEU A 557 -12.57 -32.76 -8.35
C LEU A 557 -11.84 -33.57 -9.43
N HIS A 558 -12.23 -33.37 -10.70
CA HIS A 558 -11.68 -34.04 -11.89
C HIS A 558 -10.54 -33.25 -12.56
N GLN A 559 -10.09 -32.14 -11.97
CA GLN A 559 -8.95 -31.35 -12.46
C GLN A 559 -7.67 -31.74 -11.71
N HIS A 560 -6.61 -32.04 -12.46
CA HIS A 560 -5.34 -32.56 -11.93
C HIS A 560 -4.09 -31.81 -12.43
N LYS A 561 -4.28 -30.66 -13.12
CA LYS A 561 -3.20 -29.85 -13.70
C LYS A 561 -3.20 -28.38 -13.26
N LEU A 562 -4.05 -28.01 -12.29
CA LEU A 562 -4.17 -26.64 -11.81
C LEU A 562 -2.84 -26.15 -11.21
N ARG A 563 -2.47 -24.93 -11.60
CA ARG A 563 -1.35 -24.11 -11.09
C ARG A 563 -1.86 -22.85 -10.42
N VAL A 564 -2.92 -22.24 -10.96
CA VAL A 564 -3.64 -21.10 -10.37
C VAL A 564 -5.11 -21.46 -10.25
N LEU A 565 -5.66 -21.25 -9.06
CA LEU A 565 -7.10 -21.19 -8.83
C LEU A 565 -7.42 -19.92 -8.04
N ASP A 566 -8.23 -19.04 -8.62
CA ASP A 566 -8.84 -17.91 -7.94
C ASP A 566 -10.37 -18.07 -7.95
N LEU A 567 -10.95 -18.13 -6.75
CA LEU A 567 -12.40 -18.15 -6.51
C LEU A 567 -12.79 -17.05 -5.50
N SER A 568 -12.07 -15.93 -5.47
CA SER A 568 -12.25 -14.86 -4.48
C SER A 568 -13.56 -14.07 -4.66
N HIS A 569 -13.97 -13.32 -3.64
CA HIS A 569 -15.15 -12.43 -3.67
C HIS A 569 -16.45 -13.17 -4.08
N ASN A 570 -16.60 -14.43 -3.70
CA ASN A 570 -17.75 -15.28 -4.05
C ASN A 570 -18.54 -15.67 -2.79
N PHE A 571 -19.72 -16.28 -2.95
CA PHE A 571 -20.53 -16.72 -1.81
C PHE A 571 -20.24 -18.18 -1.39
N LEU A 572 -19.05 -18.73 -1.65
CA LEU A 572 -18.78 -20.16 -1.46
C LEU A 572 -18.76 -20.55 0.02
N GLU A 573 -19.46 -21.64 0.35
CA GLU A 573 -19.65 -22.13 1.72
C GLU A 573 -19.13 -23.58 1.91
N GLY A 574 -19.11 -24.02 3.17
CA GLY A 574 -18.59 -25.34 3.57
C GLY A 574 -17.15 -25.27 4.06
N GLN A 575 -16.38 -26.36 3.93
CA GLN A 575 -14.98 -26.42 4.34
C GLN A 575 -14.04 -26.27 3.13
N VAL A 576 -12.86 -25.69 3.36
CA VAL A 576 -11.81 -25.58 2.33
C VAL A 576 -11.46 -26.99 1.80
N PRO A 577 -11.50 -27.21 0.47
CA PRO A 577 -11.47 -28.56 -0.10
C PRO A 577 -10.07 -29.19 -0.08
N ASN A 578 -9.75 -29.97 0.95
CA ASN A 578 -8.48 -30.70 1.07
C ASN A 578 -8.18 -31.67 -0.10
N TRP A 579 -9.21 -32.09 -0.85
CA TRP A 579 -9.04 -32.89 -2.07
C TRP A 579 -8.42 -32.09 -3.23
N LEU A 580 -8.57 -30.75 -3.27
CA LEU A 580 -7.99 -29.90 -4.30
C LEU A 580 -6.45 -29.99 -4.27
N LEU A 581 -5.89 -29.83 -3.07
CA LEU A 581 -4.45 -29.94 -2.79
C LEU A 581 -3.91 -31.35 -3.05
N LYS A 582 -4.70 -32.38 -2.72
CA LYS A 582 -4.38 -33.79 -3.01
C LYS A 582 -4.28 -34.06 -4.51
N ASN A 583 -5.20 -33.48 -5.28
CA ASN A 583 -5.37 -33.73 -6.71
C ASN A 583 -4.45 -32.88 -7.59
N ASN A 584 -4.03 -31.69 -7.13
CA ASN A 584 -3.24 -30.72 -7.89
C ASN A 584 -1.92 -30.39 -7.19
N LYS A 585 -0.95 -31.31 -7.27
CA LYS A 585 0.38 -31.16 -6.63
C LYS A 585 1.21 -29.97 -7.13
N ASN A 586 0.88 -29.45 -8.30
CA ASN A 586 1.53 -28.30 -8.93
C ASN A 586 0.74 -26.99 -8.75
N LEU A 587 -0.22 -26.94 -7.82
CA LEU A 587 -0.91 -25.71 -7.46
C LEU A 587 0.10 -24.74 -6.82
N GLU A 588 0.29 -23.58 -7.43
CA GLU A 588 1.24 -22.53 -7.06
C GLU A 588 0.52 -21.32 -6.44
N VAL A 589 -0.71 -21.03 -6.88
CA VAL A 589 -1.57 -19.97 -6.38
C VAL A 589 -2.94 -20.54 -6.03
N LEU A 590 -3.41 -20.25 -4.82
CA LEU A 590 -4.77 -20.52 -4.37
C LEU A 590 -5.32 -19.29 -3.65
N LYS A 591 -6.22 -18.55 -4.31
CA LYS A 591 -6.94 -17.42 -3.73
C LYS A 591 -8.42 -17.79 -3.51
N LEU A 592 -8.85 -17.65 -2.26
CA LEU A 592 -10.20 -17.95 -1.75
C LEU A 592 -10.73 -16.76 -0.90
N LYS A 593 -10.21 -15.55 -1.14
CA LYS A 593 -10.50 -14.32 -0.38
C LYS A 593 -11.99 -14.00 -0.41
N ASP A 594 -12.52 -13.34 0.63
CA ASP A 594 -13.89 -12.84 0.71
C ASP A 594 -14.94 -13.88 0.28
N ASN A 595 -15.11 -14.92 1.10
CA ASN A 595 -16.01 -16.04 0.89
C ASN A 595 -16.72 -16.44 2.22
N SER A 596 -17.46 -17.54 2.22
CA SER A 596 -18.19 -18.06 3.40
C SER A 596 -17.63 -19.40 3.93
N PHE A 597 -16.35 -19.71 3.66
CA PHE A 597 -15.70 -20.94 4.14
C PHE A 597 -15.59 -20.99 5.66
N ARG A 598 -15.74 -22.21 6.21
CA ARG A 598 -15.82 -22.53 7.64
C ARG A 598 -14.95 -23.73 7.99
N GLY A 599 -14.85 -24.02 9.29
CA GLY A 599 -14.07 -25.15 9.81
C GLY A 599 -12.67 -24.72 10.22
N VAL A 600 -11.68 -25.60 10.09
CA VAL A 600 -10.29 -25.35 10.53
C VAL A 600 -9.30 -25.49 9.39
N ILE A 601 -8.17 -24.79 9.46
CA ILE A 601 -7.05 -24.94 8.51
C ILE A 601 -6.50 -26.36 8.64
N HIS A 602 -6.67 -27.20 7.63
CA HIS A 602 -6.47 -28.65 7.76
C HIS A 602 -5.56 -29.26 6.70
N MET A 603 -4.36 -28.66 6.56
CA MET A 603 -3.30 -29.16 5.66
C MET A 603 -2.93 -30.61 5.99
N ARG A 604 -3.08 -31.52 5.01
CA ARG A 604 -2.66 -32.94 5.11
C ARG A 604 -1.71 -33.38 3.99
N TYR A 605 -1.52 -32.54 2.97
CA TYR A 605 -0.81 -32.89 1.75
C TYR A 605 0.24 -31.83 1.44
N LYS A 606 1.46 -32.27 1.14
CA LYS A 606 2.54 -31.38 0.71
C LYS A 606 2.22 -30.83 -0.69
N SER A 607 2.29 -29.51 -0.84
CA SER A 607 1.91 -28.77 -2.04
C SER A 607 2.99 -27.78 -2.46
N ASN A 608 2.95 -27.34 -3.72
CA ASN A 608 3.91 -26.39 -4.30
C ASN A 608 3.44 -24.93 -4.24
N ILE A 609 2.50 -24.62 -3.34
CA ILE A 609 1.89 -23.29 -3.20
C ILE A 609 2.94 -22.25 -2.80
N GLN A 610 2.91 -21.13 -3.51
CA GLN A 610 3.71 -19.92 -3.31
C GLN A 610 2.84 -18.74 -2.86
N VAL A 611 1.56 -18.71 -3.28
CA VAL A 611 0.57 -17.71 -2.85
C VAL A 611 -0.65 -18.42 -2.29
N LEU A 612 -0.96 -18.17 -1.01
CA LEU A 612 -2.14 -18.68 -0.34
C LEU A 612 -2.93 -17.53 0.29
N ASP A 613 -4.14 -17.29 -0.23
CA ASP A 613 -5.08 -16.34 0.35
C ASP A 613 -6.37 -17.07 0.74
N MET A 614 -6.72 -17.02 2.02
CA MET A 614 -8.02 -17.44 2.56
C MET A 614 -8.66 -16.35 3.42
N SER A 615 -8.31 -15.08 3.17
CA SER A 615 -8.80 -13.94 3.94
C SER A 615 -10.31 -13.72 3.78
N GLY A 616 -10.93 -12.96 4.69
CA GLY A 616 -12.34 -12.59 4.58
C GLY A 616 -13.29 -13.79 4.60
N ASN A 617 -13.13 -14.67 5.58
CA ASN A 617 -13.88 -15.92 5.68
C ASN A 617 -14.31 -16.19 7.14
N HIS A 618 -14.91 -17.35 7.39
CA HIS A 618 -15.33 -17.81 8.72
C HIS A 618 -14.48 -19.01 9.19
N ILE A 619 -13.19 -19.04 8.86
CA ILE A 619 -12.27 -20.11 9.28
C ILE A 619 -11.92 -19.91 10.75
N THR A 620 -11.91 -21.02 11.49
CA THR A 620 -11.76 -21.10 12.96
C THR A 620 -10.60 -22.02 13.35
N GLY A 621 -10.34 -22.14 14.64
CA GLY A 621 -9.25 -22.98 15.18
C GLY A 621 -7.93 -22.23 15.22
N THR A 622 -6.83 -22.96 15.21
CA THR A 622 -5.47 -22.41 15.32
C THR A 622 -4.71 -22.47 14.00
N ILE A 623 -3.65 -21.67 13.90
CA ILE A 623 -2.64 -21.84 12.85
C ILE A 623 -1.91 -23.18 13.11
N PRO A 624 -1.65 -24.04 12.10
CA PRO A 624 -0.97 -25.32 12.31
C PRO A 624 0.53 -25.18 12.66
N ASP A 625 0.99 -25.88 13.69
CA ASP A 625 2.38 -25.86 14.17
C ASP A 625 3.43 -26.42 13.19
N ASN A 626 3.04 -26.90 12.01
CA ASN A 626 3.93 -27.56 11.05
C ASN A 626 3.70 -27.15 9.58
N LEU A 627 3.25 -25.91 9.33
CA LEU A 627 2.98 -25.38 7.98
C LEU A 627 4.12 -25.63 6.98
N GLN A 628 5.39 -25.46 7.37
CA GLN A 628 6.55 -25.69 6.49
C GLN A 628 6.61 -27.13 5.91
N SER A 629 6.07 -28.12 6.61
CA SER A 629 6.01 -29.50 6.11
C SER A 629 5.03 -29.67 4.94
N PHE A 630 4.04 -28.79 4.84
CA PHE A 630 2.96 -28.83 3.84
C PHE A 630 3.13 -27.80 2.72
N ILE A 631 3.58 -26.57 3.02
CA ILE A 631 3.71 -25.46 2.06
C ILE A 631 5.13 -24.85 2.04
N PRO A 632 6.19 -25.65 1.75
CA PRO A 632 7.61 -25.24 1.89
C PRO A 632 8.11 -24.18 0.90
N TYR A 633 7.24 -23.68 0.02
CA TYR A 633 7.57 -22.70 -1.02
C TYR A 633 6.72 -21.43 -0.92
N ILE A 634 5.95 -21.28 0.17
CA ILE A 634 5.08 -20.14 0.43
C ILE A 634 5.89 -18.82 0.44
N ARG A 635 5.35 -17.79 -0.21
CA ARG A 635 5.88 -16.42 -0.25
C ARG A 635 4.85 -15.40 0.24
N TYR A 636 3.59 -15.59 -0.13
CA TYR A 636 2.46 -14.81 0.33
C TYR A 636 1.52 -15.72 1.12
N LEU A 637 1.28 -15.38 2.39
CA LEU A 637 0.37 -16.10 3.27
C LEU A 637 -0.61 -15.13 3.93
N ASN A 638 -1.87 -15.16 3.49
CA ASN A 638 -2.94 -14.31 4.01
C ASN A 638 -4.07 -15.16 4.60
N PHE A 639 -4.25 -15.04 5.92
CA PHE A 639 -5.36 -15.61 6.69
C PHE A 639 -6.15 -14.52 7.44
N SER A 640 -6.05 -13.27 7.01
CA SER A 640 -6.70 -12.13 7.67
C SER A 640 -8.23 -12.20 7.66
N SER A 641 -8.89 -11.40 8.50
CA SER A 641 -10.36 -11.25 8.51
C SER A 641 -11.07 -12.60 8.64
N ASN A 642 -10.76 -13.33 9.71
CA ASN A 642 -11.23 -14.68 10.01
C ASN A 642 -11.49 -14.85 11.53
N GLU A 643 -11.80 -16.07 11.99
CA GLU A 643 -12.04 -16.41 13.39
C GLU A 643 -10.93 -17.28 14.02
N LEU A 644 -9.69 -17.17 13.52
CA LEU A 644 -8.54 -17.91 14.04
C LEU A 644 -8.15 -17.42 15.44
N HIS A 645 -7.74 -18.34 16.31
CA HIS A 645 -7.33 -18.09 17.68
C HIS A 645 -6.14 -18.98 18.08
N GLY A 646 -5.75 -18.93 19.35
CA GLY A 646 -4.51 -19.58 19.81
C GLY A 646 -3.30 -18.68 19.57
N VAL A 647 -2.14 -19.28 19.30
CA VAL A 647 -0.85 -18.57 19.15
C VAL A 647 -0.35 -18.55 17.71
N ILE A 648 0.58 -17.64 17.41
CA ILE A 648 1.39 -17.70 16.18
C ILE A 648 2.53 -18.69 16.45
N PRO A 649 2.60 -19.84 15.74
CA PRO A 649 3.57 -20.89 16.06
C PRO A 649 5.00 -20.47 15.69
N THR A 650 5.98 -20.94 16.45
CA THR A 650 7.40 -20.66 16.20
C THR A 650 7.92 -21.22 14.88
N SER A 651 7.28 -22.27 14.34
CA SER A 651 7.57 -22.83 13.01
C SER A 651 7.17 -21.93 11.85
N MET A 652 6.52 -20.78 12.10
CA MET A 652 6.42 -19.69 11.11
C MET A 652 7.82 -19.20 10.69
N LEU A 653 8.83 -19.34 11.55
CA LEU A 653 10.23 -19.04 11.26
C LEU A 653 10.87 -20.03 10.27
N ASP A 654 10.32 -21.23 10.12
CA ASP A 654 10.85 -22.24 9.18
C ASP A 654 10.44 -21.94 7.72
N LEU A 655 9.54 -20.98 7.49
CA LEU A 655 9.03 -20.57 6.18
C LEU A 655 10.03 -19.65 5.45
N THR A 656 11.24 -20.14 5.16
CA THR A 656 12.41 -19.37 4.63
C THR A 656 12.26 -18.75 3.23
N LYS A 657 11.04 -18.67 2.69
CA LYS A 657 10.69 -17.96 1.44
C LYS A 657 9.54 -16.97 1.61
N LEU A 658 9.00 -16.84 2.81
CA LEU A 658 7.90 -15.94 3.13
C LEU A 658 8.36 -14.48 2.96
N TRP A 659 7.60 -13.71 2.19
CA TRP A 659 7.81 -12.29 1.91
C TRP A 659 6.67 -11.44 2.51
N ILE A 660 5.44 -11.95 2.45
CA ILE A 660 4.23 -11.27 2.94
C ILE A 660 3.46 -12.20 3.87
N LEU A 661 3.23 -11.75 5.11
CA LEU A 661 2.44 -12.43 6.14
C LEU A 661 1.32 -11.51 6.64
N ASP A 662 0.07 -11.89 6.37
CA ASP A 662 -1.11 -11.19 6.86
C ASP A 662 -1.99 -12.11 7.71
N LEU A 663 -2.01 -11.84 9.02
CA LEU A 663 -2.82 -12.52 10.02
C LEU A 663 -3.75 -11.54 10.75
N SER A 664 -3.97 -10.35 10.16
CA SER A 664 -4.76 -9.28 10.76
C SER A 664 -6.23 -9.66 10.96
N ASN A 665 -6.96 -8.89 11.77
CA ASN A 665 -8.42 -9.00 11.92
C ASN A 665 -8.87 -10.43 12.31
N ASN A 666 -8.31 -10.94 13.41
CA ASN A 666 -8.53 -12.30 13.90
C ASN A 666 -8.67 -12.31 15.44
N LYS A 667 -8.63 -13.48 16.06
CA LYS A 667 -8.75 -13.69 17.52
C LYS A 667 -7.46 -14.31 18.10
N LEU A 668 -6.32 -14.11 17.42
CA LEU A 668 -5.00 -14.64 17.82
C LEU A 668 -4.52 -13.98 19.11
N SER A 669 -3.64 -14.68 19.84
CA SER A 669 -3.22 -14.34 21.20
C SER A 669 -1.82 -14.89 21.52
N GLY A 670 -1.25 -14.53 22.66
CA GLY A 670 0.11 -14.94 23.01
C GLY A 670 1.18 -13.99 22.47
N GLU A 671 2.43 -14.37 22.67
CA GLU A 671 3.60 -13.63 22.19
C GLU A 671 3.90 -13.96 20.73
N VAL A 672 4.40 -12.98 19.98
CA VAL A 672 4.81 -13.16 18.58
C VAL A 672 6.26 -13.67 18.54
N PRO A 673 6.60 -14.71 17.75
CA PRO A 673 7.97 -15.19 17.59
C PRO A 673 8.92 -14.10 17.09
N LYS A 674 9.75 -13.54 17.98
CA LYS A 674 10.64 -12.38 17.67
C LYS A 674 11.55 -12.58 16.46
N GLY A 675 11.88 -13.82 16.09
CA GLY A 675 12.65 -14.15 14.89
C GLY A 675 12.06 -13.58 13.58
N LEU A 676 10.75 -13.35 13.51
CA LEU A 676 10.07 -12.73 12.36
C LEU A 676 10.59 -11.31 12.06
N PHE A 677 11.12 -10.63 13.08
CA PHE A 677 11.62 -9.25 13.04
C PHE A 677 13.16 -9.17 13.05
N THR A 678 13.83 -10.20 12.50
CA THR A 678 15.29 -10.28 12.43
C THR A 678 15.77 -10.33 10.98
N ASN A 679 17.02 -9.96 10.75
CA ASN A 679 17.68 -9.99 9.44
C ASN A 679 17.91 -11.41 8.87
N LEU A 680 17.53 -12.46 9.60
CA LEU A 680 17.45 -13.84 9.10
C LEU A 680 16.09 -14.15 8.44
N SER A 681 15.10 -13.26 8.62
CA SER A 681 13.77 -13.31 8.03
C SER A 681 13.77 -12.73 6.62
N THR A 682 13.22 -13.46 5.65
CA THR A 682 12.95 -12.96 4.30
C THR A 682 11.66 -12.14 4.19
N VAL A 683 10.95 -11.94 5.32
CA VAL A 683 9.65 -11.27 5.32
C VAL A 683 9.83 -9.76 5.22
N GLU A 684 9.16 -9.16 4.25
CA GLU A 684 9.17 -7.73 3.95
C GLU A 684 7.92 -7.01 4.48
N ILE A 685 6.78 -7.73 4.55
CA ILE A 685 5.50 -7.21 5.05
C ILE A 685 4.96 -8.14 6.14
N VAL A 686 4.77 -7.60 7.34
CA VAL A 686 4.10 -8.28 8.47
C VAL A 686 2.89 -7.46 8.91
N LYS A 687 1.70 -8.07 8.90
CA LYS A 687 0.46 -7.49 9.42
C LYS A 687 -0.17 -8.41 10.46
N LEU A 688 -0.22 -7.94 11.71
CA LEU A 688 -0.82 -8.64 12.86
C LEU A 688 -1.95 -7.81 13.52
N SER A 689 -2.29 -6.67 12.91
CA SER A 689 -3.35 -5.72 13.24
C SER A 689 -4.64 -6.35 13.76
N ASN A 690 -5.33 -5.72 14.72
CA ASN A 690 -6.66 -6.11 15.17
C ASN A 690 -6.73 -7.59 15.66
N ASN A 691 -5.98 -7.88 16.72
CA ASN A 691 -5.88 -9.20 17.36
C ASN A 691 -5.82 -9.06 18.90
N LYS A 692 -5.38 -10.09 19.63
CA LYS A 692 -5.19 -10.10 21.10
C LYS A 692 -3.78 -10.56 21.48
N LEU A 693 -2.81 -10.30 20.60
CA LEU A 693 -1.40 -10.63 20.81
C LEU A 693 -0.83 -9.71 21.90
N TYR A 694 0.15 -10.20 22.67
CA TYR A 694 0.68 -9.48 23.82
C TYR A 694 2.19 -9.67 23.99
N GLY A 695 2.75 -8.96 24.97
CA GLY A 695 4.15 -9.08 25.37
C GLY A 695 5.07 -8.13 24.61
N ASP A 696 6.35 -8.20 24.95
CA ASP A 696 7.32 -7.14 24.61
C ASP A 696 7.93 -7.35 23.22
N VAL A 697 7.08 -7.44 22.19
CA VAL A 697 7.45 -7.89 20.83
C VAL A 697 8.62 -7.09 20.22
N LEU A 698 8.67 -5.77 20.42
CA LEU A 698 9.74 -4.89 19.92
C LEU A 698 10.89 -4.62 20.91
N SER A 699 10.99 -5.33 22.05
CA SER A 699 12.06 -5.09 23.03
C SER A 699 13.37 -5.84 22.72
N GLY A 700 14.51 -5.24 23.07
CA GLY A 700 15.86 -5.82 22.95
C GLY A 700 16.74 -5.13 21.91
N ASN A 701 17.60 -5.90 21.24
CA ASN A 701 18.30 -5.47 20.02
C ASN A 701 17.51 -5.98 18.81
N LEU A 702 16.91 -5.09 18.04
CA LEU A 702 16.15 -5.41 16.83
C LEU A 702 17.06 -5.45 15.60
N SER A 703 16.71 -6.23 14.59
CA SER A 703 17.42 -6.24 13.29
C SER A 703 16.45 -6.24 12.11
N LEU A 704 15.65 -5.18 12.00
CA LEU A 704 14.53 -5.01 11.05
C LEU A 704 14.95 -4.86 9.56
N GLY A 705 16.14 -5.33 9.18
CA GLY A 705 16.83 -4.94 7.94
C GLY A 705 16.24 -5.41 6.61
N SER A 706 15.13 -6.16 6.62
CA SER A 706 14.35 -6.61 5.45
C SER A 706 12.91 -6.09 5.43
N LEU A 707 12.42 -5.51 6.54
CA LEU A 707 11.02 -5.11 6.68
C LEU A 707 10.75 -3.74 6.06
N HIS A 708 9.74 -3.70 5.19
CA HIS A 708 9.22 -2.49 4.55
C HIS A 708 7.91 -2.00 5.19
N ILE A 709 7.06 -2.93 5.66
CA ILE A 709 5.78 -2.64 6.32
C ILE A 709 5.62 -3.52 7.56
N LEU A 710 5.34 -2.90 8.70
CA LEU A 710 5.06 -3.57 9.97
C LEU A 710 3.82 -2.96 10.62
N LEU A 711 2.70 -3.70 10.59
CA LEU A 711 1.44 -3.30 11.23
C LEU A 711 1.15 -4.22 12.42
N LEU A 712 1.13 -3.63 13.62
CA LEU A 712 0.93 -4.28 14.93
C LEU A 712 -0.25 -3.65 15.71
N ASP A 713 -1.02 -2.79 15.06
CA ASP A 713 -2.10 -1.98 15.65
C ASP A 713 -3.20 -2.81 16.33
N ASN A 714 -3.90 -2.18 17.28
CA ASN A 714 -5.06 -2.73 18.01
C ASN A 714 -4.79 -4.15 18.55
N ASN A 715 -3.85 -4.21 19.49
CA ASN A 715 -3.37 -5.42 20.16
C ASN A 715 -3.08 -5.11 21.64
N CYS A 716 -2.40 -6.00 22.35
CA CYS A 716 -2.04 -5.85 23.76
C CYS A 716 -0.52 -5.91 23.99
N PHE A 717 0.28 -5.43 23.03
CA PHE A 717 1.74 -5.42 23.13
C PHE A 717 2.24 -4.43 24.19
N THR A 718 3.36 -4.77 24.83
CA THR A 718 3.88 -4.09 26.02
C THR A 718 5.36 -3.75 25.93
N GLY A 719 5.87 -3.08 26.96
CA GLY A 719 7.31 -2.87 27.16
C GLY A 719 7.90 -1.77 26.29
N ASN A 720 9.21 -1.58 26.43
CA ASN A 720 9.94 -0.53 25.74
C ASN A 720 10.46 -1.01 24.38
N ILE A 721 10.37 -0.16 23.36
CA ILE A 721 10.95 -0.43 22.04
C ILE A 721 12.48 -0.45 22.15
N GLY A 722 13.08 -1.49 21.56
CA GLY A 722 14.52 -1.72 21.53
C GLY A 722 15.27 -0.85 20.53
N ASN A 723 16.61 -0.91 20.59
CA ASN A 723 17.45 -0.29 19.58
C ASN A 723 17.57 -1.21 18.36
N ASN A 724 17.33 -0.67 17.16
CA ASN A 724 17.61 -1.36 15.91
C ASN A 724 19.11 -1.30 15.61
N THR A 725 19.76 -2.45 15.44
CA THR A 725 21.20 -2.56 15.13
C THR A 725 21.47 -2.76 13.63
N SER A 726 20.43 -2.85 12.79
CA SER A 726 20.59 -2.99 11.34
C SER A 726 21.20 -1.73 10.70
N VAL A 727 22.35 -1.91 10.07
CA VAL A 727 23.06 -0.88 9.28
C VAL A 727 22.19 -0.33 8.13
N ASN A 728 21.29 -1.17 7.59
CA ASN A 728 20.42 -0.86 6.45
C ASN A 728 18.98 -0.47 6.87
N SER A 729 18.82 0.17 8.03
CA SER A 729 17.52 0.46 8.67
C SER A 729 16.65 1.54 8.00
N MET A 730 16.96 1.94 6.76
CA MET A 730 16.25 2.96 5.97
C MET A 730 15.18 2.37 5.01
N LEU A 731 14.78 1.11 5.20
CA LEU A 731 13.84 0.39 4.34
C LEU A 731 12.41 0.31 4.91
N LEU A 732 12.22 0.61 6.19
CA LEU A 732 10.91 0.50 6.86
C LEU A 732 10.09 1.75 6.54
N ASN A 733 9.22 1.66 5.53
CA ASN A 733 8.40 2.76 5.06
C ASN A 733 7.18 3.00 5.96
N ILE A 734 6.53 1.93 6.43
CA ILE A 734 5.31 2.01 7.25
C ILE A 734 5.49 1.25 8.56
N LEU A 735 5.30 1.93 9.68
CA LEU A 735 5.26 1.35 11.02
C LEU A 735 4.00 1.82 11.76
N ASP A 736 3.01 0.92 11.88
CA ASP A 736 1.85 1.12 12.75
C ASP A 736 1.97 0.23 13.98
N ILE A 737 2.01 0.87 15.14
CA ILE A 737 2.05 0.27 16.48
C ILE A 737 0.97 0.87 17.40
N SER A 738 -0.04 1.51 16.81
CA SER A 738 -1.10 2.23 17.53
C SER A 738 -2.02 1.32 18.34
N GLU A 739 -2.82 1.90 19.23
CA GLU A 739 -3.86 1.19 20.00
C GLU A 739 -3.27 -0.02 20.77
N ASN A 740 -2.21 0.23 21.55
CA ASN A 740 -1.39 -0.78 22.24
C ASN A 740 -0.96 -0.30 23.64
N HIS A 741 -0.04 -0.99 24.30
CA HIS A 741 0.45 -0.66 25.65
C HIS A 741 1.98 -0.54 25.74
N PHE A 742 2.66 -0.13 24.65
CA PHE A 742 4.09 0.15 24.64
C PHE A 742 4.45 1.32 25.57
N THR A 743 5.66 1.30 26.15
CA THR A 743 6.11 2.23 27.20
C THR A 743 7.47 2.87 26.91
N GLY A 744 7.79 3.94 27.65
CA GLY A 744 9.09 4.62 27.61
C GLY A 744 9.24 5.54 26.39
N ARG A 745 10.48 5.79 25.96
CA ARG A 745 10.76 6.77 24.89
C ARG A 745 10.83 6.11 23.53
N ILE A 746 10.36 6.82 22.49
CA ILE A 746 10.61 6.45 21.09
C ILE A 746 12.13 6.47 20.81
N PRO A 747 12.73 5.37 20.34
CA PRO A 747 14.14 5.36 19.95
C PRO A 747 14.41 6.15 18.67
N SER A 748 15.61 6.71 18.54
CA SER A 748 16.00 7.57 17.41
C SER A 748 15.99 6.87 16.04
N TRP A 749 16.01 5.54 15.98
CA TRP A 749 15.91 4.82 14.70
C TRP A 749 14.54 4.98 14.04
N MET A 750 13.46 5.17 14.80
CA MET A 750 12.12 5.38 14.23
C MET A 750 12.09 6.69 13.43
N SER A 751 12.72 7.76 13.93
CA SER A 751 12.89 9.03 13.21
C SER A 751 13.91 9.00 12.07
N ASN A 752 14.44 7.82 11.72
CA ASN A 752 15.37 7.57 10.62
C ASN A 752 14.99 6.33 9.79
N MET A 753 13.76 5.82 9.93
CA MET A 753 13.33 4.50 9.42
C MET A 753 13.24 4.36 7.89
N CYS A 754 13.06 5.48 7.18
CA CYS A 754 12.93 5.50 5.72
C CYS A 754 13.53 6.78 5.12
N SER A 755 13.77 6.78 3.81
CA SER A 755 14.42 7.89 3.10
C SER A 755 13.47 8.91 2.46
N TYR A 756 12.21 8.55 2.20
CA TYR A 756 11.14 9.46 1.73
C TYR A 756 9.77 8.77 1.86
N GLY A 757 8.73 9.51 2.25
CA GLY A 757 7.35 8.99 2.25
C GLY A 757 7.04 8.07 3.43
N CYS A 758 7.63 8.34 4.60
CA CYS A 758 7.50 7.44 5.75
C CYS A 758 6.16 7.65 6.46
N GLU A 759 5.53 6.57 6.91
CA GLU A 759 4.33 6.57 7.74
C GLU A 759 4.66 5.98 9.12
N LEU A 760 4.52 6.79 10.18
CA LEU A 760 4.67 6.35 11.57
C LEU A 760 3.39 6.64 12.34
N VAL A 761 2.74 5.58 12.83
CA VAL A 761 1.54 5.63 13.65
C VAL A 761 1.83 4.94 14.99
N ALA A 762 1.87 5.72 16.06
CA ALA A 762 2.16 5.27 17.43
C ALA A 762 1.09 5.72 18.45
N ARG A 763 -0.09 6.08 17.94
CA ARG A 763 -1.24 6.57 18.71
C ARG A 763 -1.67 5.64 19.84
N ASN A 764 -2.27 6.20 20.90
CA ASN A 764 -2.92 5.47 21.99
C ASN A 764 -2.01 4.39 22.57
N ASN A 765 -0.90 4.85 23.16
CA ASN A 765 0.13 4.06 23.81
C ASN A 765 0.56 4.79 25.11
N ARG A 766 1.66 4.36 25.73
CA ARG A 766 2.18 4.95 26.96
C ARG A 766 3.61 5.47 26.78
N PHE A 767 3.91 6.02 25.60
CA PHE A 767 5.20 6.63 25.34
C PHE A 767 5.38 7.95 26.10
N ASP A 768 6.62 8.24 26.51
CA ASP A 768 7.00 9.39 27.32
C ASP A 768 8.22 10.17 26.78
N GLY A 769 8.53 11.27 27.47
CA GLY A 769 9.67 12.14 27.14
C GLY A 769 9.46 12.96 25.86
N PRO A 770 10.55 13.46 25.25
CA PRO A 770 10.51 14.19 23.98
C PRO A 770 10.61 13.24 22.77
N PHE A 771 9.93 13.59 21.68
CA PHE A 771 10.10 12.91 20.39
C PHE A 771 11.47 13.26 19.77
N PRO A 772 12.26 12.28 19.29
CA PRO A 772 13.57 12.56 18.69
C PRO A 772 13.42 13.05 17.24
N CYS A 773 14.08 14.16 16.88
CA CYS A 773 14.23 14.53 15.46
C CYS A 773 15.20 13.58 14.74
N GLY A 774 15.02 13.41 13.42
CA GLY A 774 15.89 12.58 12.59
C GLY A 774 15.79 12.93 11.10
N LYS A 775 16.24 12.02 10.23
CA LYS A 775 16.33 12.22 8.78
C LYS A 775 15.11 11.73 7.99
N ALA A 776 14.21 10.96 8.60
CA ALA A 776 13.05 10.40 7.91
C ALA A 776 12.08 11.52 7.49
N TYR A 777 11.76 11.62 6.19
CA TYR A 777 10.72 12.54 5.72
C TYR A 777 9.35 11.87 5.86
N PHE A 778 8.67 12.15 6.98
CA PHE A 778 7.33 11.64 7.23
C PHE A 778 6.31 12.27 6.30
N GLU A 779 5.47 11.44 5.70
CA GLU A 779 4.27 11.83 4.96
C GLU A 779 3.03 11.75 5.88
N PHE A 780 3.00 10.72 6.73
CA PHE A 780 2.05 10.56 7.83
C PHE A 780 2.81 10.41 9.15
N LEU A 781 2.49 11.23 10.16
CA LEU A 781 3.05 11.11 11.51
C LEU A 781 1.95 11.30 12.55
N ASP A 782 1.60 10.22 13.25
CA ASP A 782 0.67 10.22 14.37
C ASP A 782 1.33 9.64 15.62
N ILE A 783 1.54 10.51 16.61
CA ILE A 783 2.00 10.15 17.96
C ILE A 783 1.01 10.64 19.03
N SER A 784 -0.26 10.84 18.64
CA SER A 784 -1.31 11.35 19.50
C SER A 784 -1.70 10.37 20.63
N GLN A 785 -2.47 10.82 21.62
CA GLN A 785 -2.97 9.98 22.73
C GLN A 785 -1.84 9.23 23.46
N ASN A 786 -0.85 9.97 23.96
CA ASN A 786 0.34 9.43 24.62
C ASN A 786 0.71 10.29 25.85
N SER A 787 1.96 10.21 26.35
CA SER A 787 2.48 11.07 27.41
C SER A 787 3.79 11.77 27.04
N PHE A 788 3.95 12.11 25.74
CA PHE A 788 5.04 12.97 25.28
C PHE A 788 4.96 14.35 25.95
N SER A 789 6.10 14.92 26.30
CA SER A 789 6.17 16.08 27.19
C SER A 789 7.37 16.99 26.92
N GLY A 790 7.25 18.25 27.37
CA GLY A 790 8.17 19.33 27.01
C GLY A 790 7.70 20.08 25.74
N PRO A 791 8.54 20.96 25.16
CA PRO A 791 8.19 21.65 23.93
C PRO A 791 8.08 20.70 22.73
N ILE A 792 7.20 21.03 21.78
CA ILE A 792 7.19 20.37 20.47
C ILE A 792 8.56 20.62 19.80
N PRO A 793 9.25 19.57 19.33
CA PRO A 793 10.59 19.74 18.77
C PRO A 793 10.56 20.32 17.35
N SER A 794 11.44 21.30 17.09
CA SER A 794 11.58 22.00 15.79
C SER A 794 12.24 21.15 14.70
N CYS A 795 11.70 19.96 14.41
CA CYS A 795 12.31 19.02 13.48
C CYS A 795 12.14 19.46 12.01
N THR A 796 13.25 19.63 11.30
CA THR A 796 13.29 20.15 9.91
C THR A 796 12.85 19.14 8.84
N ASN A 797 12.66 17.88 9.20
CA ASN A 797 12.25 16.78 8.32
C ASN A 797 10.74 16.75 8.02
N LEU A 798 9.90 17.49 8.76
CA LEU A 798 8.43 17.48 8.60
C LEU A 798 7.92 18.21 7.35
N LYS A 799 8.80 18.78 6.51
CA LYS A 799 8.46 19.60 5.34
C LYS A 799 7.48 18.93 4.36
N TYR A 800 7.52 17.60 4.23
CA TYR A 800 6.67 16.85 3.29
C TYR A 800 5.42 16.23 3.94
N THR A 801 5.23 16.41 5.25
CA THR A 801 4.13 15.79 6.01
C THR A 801 2.77 16.33 5.56
N LYS A 802 1.87 15.41 5.20
CA LYS A 802 0.44 15.68 4.92
C LYS A 802 -0.39 15.66 6.21
N HIS A 803 -0.15 14.69 7.09
CA HIS A 803 -0.95 14.44 8.29
C HIS A 803 -0.03 14.41 9.51
N LEU A 804 -0.21 15.38 10.43
CA LEU A 804 0.62 15.55 11.62
C LEU A 804 -0.27 15.60 12.86
N HIS A 805 -0.26 14.51 13.63
CA HIS A 805 -1.06 14.35 14.85
C HIS A 805 -0.16 14.24 16.08
N LEU A 806 -0.15 15.30 16.88
CA LEU A 806 0.53 15.40 18.17
C LEU A 806 -0.48 15.52 19.32
N GLY A 807 -1.79 15.49 19.02
CA GLY A 807 -2.85 15.79 19.97
C GLY A 807 -2.95 14.81 21.15
N SER A 808 -3.68 15.19 22.21
CA SER A 808 -3.89 14.35 23.40
C SER A 808 -2.57 13.88 24.03
N ASN A 809 -1.69 14.83 24.34
CA ASN A 809 -0.35 14.61 24.91
C ASN A 809 -0.11 15.62 26.05
N ARG A 810 1.16 15.79 26.47
CA ARG A 810 1.57 16.74 27.52
C ARG A 810 2.60 17.75 26.99
N PHE A 811 2.56 18.09 25.71
CA PHE A 811 3.43 19.11 25.12
C PHE A 811 3.13 20.49 25.71
N THR A 812 4.16 21.31 25.89
CA THR A 812 4.12 22.62 26.56
C THR A 812 4.76 23.72 25.69
N GLY A 813 4.57 24.98 26.07
CA GLY A 813 5.24 26.11 25.42
C GLY A 813 4.63 26.48 24.06
N LEU A 814 5.42 27.14 23.22
CA LEU A 814 4.96 27.73 21.95
C LEU A 814 4.89 26.68 20.82
N VAL A 815 4.01 26.92 19.84
CA VAL A 815 4.06 26.22 18.55
C VAL A 815 5.35 26.62 17.81
N PRO A 816 6.18 25.68 17.30
CA PRO A 816 7.48 26.03 16.72
C PRO A 816 7.38 26.76 15.37
N ASP A 817 8.19 27.80 15.17
CA ASP A 817 8.31 28.53 13.88
C ASP A 817 8.68 27.62 12.71
N ALA A 818 9.33 26.48 12.98
CA ALA A 818 9.61 25.46 11.99
C ALA A 818 8.36 24.97 11.23
N PHE A 819 7.17 25.05 11.86
CA PHE A 819 5.90 24.65 11.25
C PHE A 819 5.48 25.52 10.06
N GLN A 820 6.06 26.71 9.87
CA GLN A 820 5.90 27.49 8.63
C GLN A 820 6.37 26.71 7.37
N ASN A 821 7.22 25.70 7.53
CA ASN A 821 7.73 24.88 6.42
C ASN A 821 6.81 23.70 6.04
N LEU A 822 5.66 23.51 6.70
CA LEU A 822 4.71 22.41 6.45
C LEU A 822 3.90 22.60 5.16
N ALA A 823 4.55 22.88 4.03
CA ALA A 823 3.89 23.34 2.80
C ALA A 823 2.87 22.35 2.21
N ASN A 824 2.97 21.06 2.54
CA ASN A 824 2.10 19.99 2.06
C ASN A 824 1.00 19.57 3.05
N VAL A 825 0.91 20.19 4.24
CA VAL A 825 0.00 19.71 5.28
C VAL A 825 -1.47 19.85 4.89
N LEU A 826 -2.22 18.79 5.16
CA LEU A 826 -3.67 18.67 5.04
C LEU A 826 -4.30 18.66 6.44
N THR A 827 -3.73 17.90 7.37
CA THR A 827 -4.24 17.75 8.73
C THR A 827 -3.16 18.11 9.75
N LEU A 828 -3.46 19.08 10.61
CA LEU A 828 -2.61 19.49 11.73
C LEU A 828 -3.42 19.39 13.03
N ASP A 829 -3.16 18.35 13.82
CA ASP A 829 -3.69 18.20 15.18
C ASP A 829 -2.59 18.40 16.23
N ILE A 830 -2.74 19.45 17.03
CA ILE A 830 -1.97 19.69 18.25
C ILE A 830 -2.91 19.99 19.44
N SER A 831 -4.16 19.56 19.35
CA SER A 831 -5.20 19.70 20.39
C SER A 831 -4.86 18.94 21.67
N GLN A 832 -5.60 19.18 22.75
CA GLN A 832 -5.53 18.37 23.98
C GLN A 832 -4.09 18.25 24.53
N ASN A 833 -3.46 19.40 24.70
CA ASN A 833 -2.09 19.56 25.17
C ASN A 833 -2.00 20.76 26.14
N TYR A 834 -0.80 21.17 26.53
CA TYR A 834 -0.55 22.33 27.39
C TYR A 834 0.18 23.47 26.66
N LEU A 835 0.02 23.58 25.35
CA LEU A 835 0.63 24.63 24.52
C LEU A 835 0.11 26.00 24.94
N SER A 836 0.94 27.04 24.78
CA SER A 836 0.65 28.38 25.27
C SER A 836 1.19 29.48 24.34
N GLY A 837 0.96 30.74 24.72
CA GLY A 837 1.26 31.89 23.88
C GLY A 837 0.16 32.17 22.86
N ARG A 838 0.47 32.92 21.81
CA ARG A 838 -0.50 33.26 20.76
C ARG A 838 -0.52 32.19 19.68
N ILE A 839 -1.66 32.02 19.02
CA ILE A 839 -1.79 31.25 17.78
C ILE A 839 -0.87 31.91 16.72
N PRO A 840 0.08 31.19 16.11
CA PRO A 840 1.02 31.80 15.17
C PRO A 840 0.35 32.29 13.88
N GLU A 841 0.77 33.47 13.43
CA GLU A 841 0.33 34.08 12.19
C GLU A 841 0.60 33.21 10.94
N PHE A 842 1.72 32.48 10.93
CA PHE A 842 2.11 31.65 9.78
C PHE A 842 1.15 30.49 9.50
N LEU A 843 0.28 30.11 10.46
CA LEU A 843 -0.73 29.07 10.21
C LEU A 843 -1.70 29.44 9.08
N GLY A 844 -1.91 30.74 8.83
CA GLY A 844 -2.68 31.21 7.68
C GLY A 844 -2.00 31.03 6.33
N GLU A 845 -0.67 30.88 6.32
CA GLU A 845 0.16 30.76 5.12
C GLU A 845 0.18 29.30 4.59
N LEU A 846 -0.33 28.34 5.37
CA LEU A 846 -0.43 26.91 5.07
C LEU A 846 -1.58 26.59 4.08
N SER A 847 -1.51 27.14 2.87
CA SER A 847 -2.58 27.12 1.85
C SER A 847 -3.20 25.76 1.47
N ASN A 848 -2.53 24.63 1.76
CA ASN A 848 -3.07 23.28 1.52
C ASN A 848 -3.94 22.73 2.68
N LEU A 849 -3.87 23.34 3.86
CA LEU A 849 -4.48 22.84 5.10
C LEU A 849 -6.00 22.67 4.96
N ARG A 850 -6.49 21.47 5.33
CA ARG A 850 -7.88 21.03 5.33
C ARG A 850 -8.49 21.00 6.73
N ILE A 851 -7.70 20.59 7.72
CA ILE A 851 -8.15 20.32 9.09
C ILE A 851 -7.13 20.93 10.07
N LEU A 852 -7.60 21.82 10.94
CA LEU A 852 -6.80 22.50 11.97
C LEU A 852 -7.40 22.27 13.35
N LEU A 853 -6.74 21.45 14.18
CA LEU A 853 -7.20 21.14 15.55
C LEU A 853 -6.18 21.68 16.56
N LEU A 854 -6.58 22.75 17.25
CA LEU A 854 -5.85 23.49 18.29
C LEU A 854 -6.56 23.43 19.66
N GLY A 855 -7.78 22.90 19.70
CA GLY A 855 -8.65 22.95 20.87
C GLY A 855 -8.08 22.31 22.14
N LYS A 856 -8.56 22.71 23.31
CA LYS A 856 -8.11 22.22 24.63
C LYS A 856 -6.59 22.41 24.83
N ASN A 857 -6.18 23.67 24.85
CA ASN A 857 -4.80 24.15 25.08
C ASN A 857 -4.84 25.43 25.95
N ASN A 858 -3.69 26.09 26.16
CA ASN A 858 -3.57 27.34 26.90
C ASN A 858 -3.26 28.55 25.97
N PHE A 859 -3.78 28.58 24.73
CA PHE A 859 -3.56 29.70 23.82
C PHE A 859 -4.26 30.99 24.29
N ILE A 860 -3.60 32.12 24.11
CA ILE A 860 -4.02 33.45 24.57
C ILE A 860 -4.03 34.48 23.43
N GLY A 861 -4.76 35.59 23.64
CA GLY A 861 -4.88 36.68 22.68
C GLY A 861 -5.92 36.41 21.59
N SER A 862 -5.86 37.16 20.48
CA SER A 862 -6.88 37.10 19.42
C SER A 862 -6.60 36.04 18.35
N ILE A 863 -7.67 35.54 17.75
CA ILE A 863 -7.63 34.72 16.53
C ILE A 863 -6.98 35.54 15.41
N PRO A 864 -5.86 35.11 14.79
CA PRO A 864 -5.17 35.90 13.77
C PRO A 864 -5.97 36.02 12.46
N GLU A 865 -6.11 37.24 11.92
CA GLU A 865 -6.78 37.48 10.62
C GLU A 865 -6.14 36.71 9.46
N LYS A 866 -4.84 36.37 9.54
CA LYS A 866 -4.16 35.54 8.55
C LYS A 866 -4.82 34.16 8.37
N LEU A 867 -5.49 33.59 9.39
CA LEU A 867 -6.20 32.31 9.23
C LEU A 867 -7.27 32.36 8.12
N CYS A 868 -7.81 33.54 7.79
CA CYS A 868 -8.74 33.72 6.68
C CYS A 868 -8.11 33.48 5.28
N GLN A 869 -6.78 33.38 5.18
CA GLN A 869 -6.04 33.05 3.95
C GLN A 869 -6.06 31.53 3.64
N LEU A 870 -6.56 30.70 4.58
CA LEU A 870 -6.73 29.26 4.41
C LEU A 870 -7.88 28.95 3.45
N ASN A 871 -7.58 28.99 2.15
CA ASN A 871 -8.58 28.82 1.09
C ASN A 871 -9.12 27.39 0.93
N ASN A 872 -8.54 26.37 1.59
CA ASN A 872 -8.95 24.98 1.49
C ASN A 872 -9.48 24.38 2.81
N VAL A 873 -9.37 25.09 3.93
CA VAL A 873 -9.74 24.54 5.25
C VAL A 873 -11.23 24.29 5.32
N SER A 874 -11.62 23.14 5.88
CA SER A 874 -13.01 22.74 6.07
C SER A 874 -13.34 22.46 7.54
N LEU A 875 -12.38 22.03 8.35
CA LEU A 875 -12.55 21.85 9.80
C LEU A 875 -11.58 22.73 10.60
N ILE A 876 -12.11 23.47 11.56
CA ILE A 876 -11.34 24.25 12.54
C ILE A 876 -11.90 23.95 13.94
N ASP A 877 -11.04 23.49 14.86
CA ASP A 877 -11.30 23.44 16.30
C ASP A 877 -10.25 24.29 17.02
N ILE A 878 -10.67 25.36 17.68
CA ILE A 878 -9.85 26.18 18.58
C ILE A 878 -10.57 26.35 19.94
N SER A 879 -11.45 25.40 20.26
CA SER A 879 -12.26 25.39 21.48
C SER A 879 -11.41 25.29 22.76
N SER A 880 -11.98 25.55 23.93
CA SER A 880 -11.35 25.29 25.24
C SER A 880 -9.94 25.91 25.36
N ASN A 881 -9.85 27.22 25.17
CA ASN A 881 -8.61 28.01 25.25
C ASN A 881 -8.88 29.35 25.96
N PHE A 882 -7.90 30.25 26.04
CA PHE A 882 -8.01 31.57 26.68
C PHE A 882 -7.98 32.71 25.63
N LEU A 883 -8.62 32.49 24.47
CA LEU A 883 -8.63 33.46 23.38
C LEU A 883 -9.59 34.61 23.65
N THR A 884 -9.24 35.80 23.19
CA THR A 884 -9.87 37.08 23.54
C THR A 884 -10.02 37.99 22.33
N GLY A 885 -10.90 38.99 22.43
CA GLY A 885 -11.16 39.93 21.33
C GLY A 885 -12.17 39.41 20.32
N LEU A 886 -12.20 40.03 19.15
CA LEU A 886 -13.29 39.87 18.17
C LEU A 886 -13.14 38.62 17.29
N LEU A 887 -14.26 38.09 16.82
CA LEU A 887 -14.31 37.11 15.72
C LEU A 887 -13.88 37.76 14.39
N PRO A 888 -12.88 37.24 13.66
CA PRO A 888 -12.49 37.78 12.37
C PRO A 888 -13.58 37.58 11.31
N ARG A 889 -14.07 38.68 10.72
CA ARG A 889 -15.17 38.66 9.73
C ARG A 889 -14.85 37.85 8.47
N CYS A 890 -13.56 37.74 8.14
CA CYS A 890 -13.05 37.01 6.99
C CYS A 890 -13.04 35.47 7.13
N LEU A 891 -13.49 34.92 8.26
CA LEU A 891 -13.71 33.47 8.42
C LEU A 891 -14.79 32.93 7.47
N ASN A 892 -15.56 33.81 6.82
CA ASN A 892 -16.52 33.47 5.77
C ASN A 892 -15.92 32.76 4.53
N ASN A 893 -14.60 32.78 4.35
CA ASN A 893 -13.89 32.12 3.24
C ASN A 893 -13.67 30.61 3.46
N ILE A 894 -14.12 30.04 4.59
CA ILE A 894 -14.07 28.60 4.93
C ILE A 894 -15.15 27.85 4.12
N THR A 895 -14.97 27.81 2.80
CA THR A 895 -15.80 27.01 1.89
C THR A 895 -15.44 25.54 2.01
N GLY A 896 -16.43 24.67 2.11
CA GLY A 896 -16.22 23.21 2.13
C GLY A 896 -15.42 22.66 0.94
N PRO A 897 -14.95 21.38 1.04
CA PRO A 897 -13.97 20.76 0.15
C PRO A 897 -14.04 21.16 -1.34
N LYS A 898 -13.07 21.98 -1.77
CA LYS A 898 -12.90 22.38 -3.19
C LYS A 898 -12.39 21.24 -4.07
N GLN A 899 -11.74 20.24 -3.47
CA GLN A 899 -11.29 18.99 -4.09
C GLN A 899 -11.31 17.89 -3.02
N PHE A 900 -11.44 16.63 -3.43
CA PHE A 900 -11.25 15.50 -2.53
C PHE A 900 -9.76 15.30 -2.22
N ALA A 901 -9.39 15.32 -0.94
CA ALA A 901 -8.02 15.13 -0.44
C ALA A 901 -7.81 13.76 0.26
N PHE A 902 -8.90 13.12 0.69
CA PHE A 902 -8.96 11.87 1.45
C PHE A 902 -9.68 10.74 0.68
N ILE A 903 -10.36 11.03 -0.43
CA ILE A 903 -10.89 10.00 -1.35
C ILE A 903 -9.78 9.50 -2.29
N GLN A 904 -9.49 8.20 -2.22
CA GLN A 904 -8.59 7.51 -3.15
C GLN A 904 -9.32 7.17 -4.46
N ASN A 905 -8.67 7.47 -5.60
CA ASN A 905 -9.07 6.94 -6.90
C ASN A 905 -8.22 5.70 -7.20
N HIS A 906 -8.74 4.49 -6.93
CA HIS A 906 -8.05 3.21 -7.18
C HIS A 906 -7.98 2.83 -8.68
N ILE A 907 -7.61 3.76 -9.56
CA ILE A 907 -7.56 3.56 -11.01
C ILE A 907 -6.15 3.90 -11.49
N GLY A 908 -5.26 2.89 -11.55
CA GLY A 908 -4.02 3.00 -12.31
C GLY A 908 -2.74 2.36 -11.77
N ASP A 909 -2.76 1.11 -11.26
CA ASP A 909 -1.61 0.21 -11.46
C ASP A 909 -2.00 -1.29 -11.35
N ILE A 910 -2.45 -1.88 -12.45
CA ILE A 910 -2.78 -3.32 -12.54
C ILE A 910 -1.60 -4.06 -13.18
N SER A 911 -0.44 -4.02 -12.52
CA SER A 911 0.80 -4.64 -13.01
C SER A 911 1.44 -5.66 -12.05
N THR A 912 0.93 -5.79 -10.81
CA THR A 912 1.27 -6.92 -9.92
C THR A 912 0.01 -7.50 -9.25
N PRO A 913 -0.07 -8.82 -8.94
CA PRO A 913 -1.28 -9.43 -8.39
C PRO A 913 -1.62 -9.11 -6.93
N ASP A 914 -0.75 -8.38 -6.22
CA ASP A 914 -0.80 -8.21 -4.76
C ASP A 914 -0.43 -6.79 -4.26
N SER A 915 -0.25 -5.79 -5.14
CA SER A 915 -0.02 -4.40 -4.74
C SER A 915 -1.31 -3.66 -4.36
N GLU A 916 -1.99 -4.13 -3.32
CA GLU A 916 -2.82 -3.24 -2.50
C GLU A 916 -1.90 -2.15 -1.94
N GLN A 917 -1.92 -0.94 -2.53
CA GLN A 917 -1.11 0.18 -2.02
C GLN A 917 -1.67 0.64 -0.67
N PHE A 918 -0.99 0.25 0.41
CA PHE A 918 -1.31 0.64 1.77
C PHE A 918 -0.89 2.11 1.99
N GLU A 919 -1.87 2.99 2.19
CA GLU A 919 -1.70 4.41 2.58
C GLU A 919 -2.55 4.59 3.85
N THR A 920 -1.96 5.14 4.92
CA THR A 920 -2.63 5.24 6.22
C THR A 920 -3.85 6.15 6.14
N ARG A 921 -4.99 5.66 6.65
CA ARG A 921 -6.26 6.41 6.66
C ARG A 921 -6.30 7.40 7.83
N ASP A 922 -6.23 8.68 7.50
CA ASP A 922 -6.31 9.79 8.43
C ASP A 922 -7.53 9.70 9.36
N GLU A 923 -7.36 10.05 10.64
CA GLU A 923 -8.37 9.87 11.68
C GLU A 923 -8.29 11.02 12.70
N ILE A 924 -9.42 11.69 12.93
CA ILE A 924 -9.53 12.81 13.87
C ILE A 924 -10.74 12.69 14.79
N GLN A 925 -10.71 13.39 15.92
CA GLN A 925 -11.87 13.65 16.76
C GLN A 925 -12.39 15.07 16.52
N PHE A 926 -13.70 15.26 16.37
CA PHE A 926 -14.33 16.57 16.22
C PHE A 926 -15.70 16.62 16.91
N THR A 927 -16.05 17.75 17.52
CA THR A 927 -17.33 17.92 18.21
C THR A 927 -18.43 18.35 17.24
N THR A 928 -19.52 17.58 17.17
CA THR A 928 -20.74 17.99 16.45
C THR A 928 -21.97 17.36 17.10
N LYS A 929 -23.13 18.02 17.01
CA LYS A 929 -24.38 17.58 17.64
C LYS A 929 -24.17 17.29 19.14
N ASN A 930 -23.41 18.18 19.79
CA ASN A 930 -22.96 18.15 21.19
C ASN A 930 -22.21 16.86 21.61
N ASN A 931 -21.63 16.12 20.65
CA ASN A 931 -20.88 14.88 20.90
C ASN A 931 -19.49 14.93 20.22
N PRO A 932 -18.40 14.57 20.92
CA PRO A 932 -17.08 14.42 20.31
C PRO A 932 -17.01 13.07 19.57
N LEU A 933 -17.03 13.10 18.24
CA LEU A 933 -17.07 11.92 17.38
C LEU A 933 -15.75 11.73 16.63
N THR A 934 -15.39 10.46 16.38
CA THR A 934 -14.20 10.09 15.62
C THR A 934 -14.55 9.85 14.15
N TYR A 935 -13.75 10.41 13.25
CA TYR A 935 -13.95 10.39 11.80
C TYR A 935 -12.69 9.90 11.10
N LYS A 936 -12.82 8.89 10.21
CA LYS A 936 -11.68 8.21 9.58
C LYS A 936 -11.80 8.12 8.05
N GLY A 937 -10.73 8.51 7.35
CA GLY A 937 -10.59 8.41 5.90
C GLY A 937 -11.53 9.32 5.11
N ASN A 938 -12.16 8.78 4.07
CA ASN A 938 -12.94 9.52 3.09
C ASN A 938 -14.12 10.35 3.64
N ILE A 939 -14.62 10.10 4.85
CA ILE A 939 -15.66 10.92 5.48
C ILE A 939 -15.20 12.37 5.71
N LEU A 940 -13.90 12.58 5.94
CA LEU A 940 -13.28 13.90 6.17
C LEU A 940 -13.42 14.85 4.96
N ASP A 941 -13.67 14.29 3.77
CA ASP A 941 -13.95 15.04 2.55
C ASP A 941 -15.42 15.46 2.37
N TYR A 942 -16.28 15.11 3.32
CA TYR A 942 -17.68 15.57 3.37
C TYR A 942 -17.95 16.46 4.59
N MET A 943 -17.01 16.54 5.53
CA MET A 943 -17.14 17.36 6.73
C MET A 943 -16.76 18.82 6.49
N SER A 944 -17.54 19.73 7.07
CA SER A 944 -17.05 21.07 7.40
C SER A 944 -17.69 21.62 8.67
N GLY A 945 -16.92 22.38 9.45
CA GLY A 945 -17.33 22.84 10.77
C GLY A 945 -16.30 23.73 11.47
N ILE A 946 -16.79 24.55 12.39
CA ILE A 946 -16.01 25.50 13.18
C ILE A 946 -16.43 25.38 14.65
N ASP A 947 -15.49 25.03 15.52
CA ASP A 947 -15.66 25.08 16.97
C ASP A 947 -14.68 26.11 17.59
N LEU A 948 -15.23 27.16 18.19
CA LEU A 948 -14.51 28.21 18.93
C LEU A 948 -15.04 28.31 20.38
N SER A 949 -15.76 27.30 20.85
CA SER A 949 -16.43 27.32 22.15
C SER A 949 -15.47 27.34 23.34
N SER A 950 -15.96 27.68 24.53
CA SER A 950 -15.17 27.69 25.77
C SER A 950 -13.90 28.55 25.65
N ASN A 951 -14.10 29.83 25.36
CA ASN A 951 -13.07 30.85 25.21
C ASN A 951 -13.53 32.18 25.86
N GLU A 952 -12.76 33.26 25.71
CA GLU A 952 -13.11 34.61 26.17
C GLU A 952 -13.36 35.60 25.01
N LEU A 953 -13.86 35.11 23.85
CA LEU A 953 -14.12 35.94 22.68
C LEU A 953 -15.25 36.94 22.94
N THR A 954 -15.11 38.16 22.44
CA THR A 954 -15.98 39.31 22.75
C THR A 954 -16.53 40.00 21.49
N GLY A 955 -17.53 40.87 21.69
CA GLY A 955 -18.14 41.64 20.63
C GLY A 955 -19.20 40.86 19.85
N GLU A 956 -19.63 41.41 18.72
CA GLU A 956 -20.75 40.88 17.95
C GLU A 956 -20.33 39.73 17.01
N ILE A 957 -21.25 38.80 16.76
CA ILE A 957 -21.07 37.74 15.76
C ILE A 957 -21.12 38.39 14.35
N PRO A 958 -20.08 38.23 13.50
CA PRO A 958 -20.08 38.81 12.16
C PRO A 958 -21.21 38.27 11.27
N GLU A 959 -21.94 39.16 10.57
CA GLU A 959 -22.96 38.75 9.60
C GLU A 959 -22.36 37.93 8.44
N GLU A 960 -21.09 38.18 8.12
CA GLU A 960 -20.32 37.50 7.08
C GLU A 960 -20.21 35.98 7.32
N LEU A 961 -20.27 35.50 8.57
CA LEU A 961 -20.28 34.05 8.88
C LEU A 961 -21.50 33.34 8.28
N GLY A 962 -22.60 34.05 8.03
CA GLY A 962 -23.78 33.52 7.32
C GLY A 962 -23.50 33.11 5.87
N MET A 963 -22.35 33.48 5.28
CA MET A 963 -21.95 33.06 3.94
C MET A 963 -21.39 31.62 3.88
N LEU A 964 -21.20 30.95 5.03
CA LEU A 964 -20.66 29.59 5.16
C LEU A 964 -21.69 28.51 4.76
N THR A 965 -22.28 28.62 3.57
CA THR A 965 -23.46 27.86 3.10
C THR A 965 -23.34 26.34 3.18
N HIS A 966 -22.11 25.80 3.25
CA HIS A 966 -21.78 24.37 3.28
C HIS A 966 -21.49 23.81 4.68
N ILE A 967 -21.40 24.66 5.72
CA ILE A 967 -21.03 24.24 7.08
C ILE A 967 -22.04 23.26 7.67
N LEU A 968 -21.56 22.21 8.35
CA LEU A 968 -22.39 21.22 9.04
C LEU A 968 -22.50 21.52 10.54
N ALA A 969 -21.45 22.06 11.14
CA ALA A 969 -21.39 22.37 12.58
C ALA A 969 -20.78 23.75 12.85
N LEU A 970 -21.48 24.59 13.60
CA LEU A 970 -20.96 25.85 14.12
C LEU A 970 -21.18 25.90 15.64
N ASN A 971 -20.09 25.98 16.39
CA ASN A 971 -20.11 26.05 17.84
C ASN A 971 -19.33 27.29 18.33
N LEU A 972 -20.04 28.22 18.96
CA LEU A 972 -19.52 29.46 19.55
C LEU A 972 -19.85 29.58 21.05
N SER A 973 -20.30 28.50 21.68
CA SER A 973 -20.82 28.55 23.06
C SER A 973 -19.75 28.83 24.11
N HIS A 974 -20.18 29.16 25.33
CA HIS A 974 -19.28 29.46 26.46
C HIS A 974 -18.22 30.51 26.11
N ASN A 975 -18.70 31.69 25.68
CA ASN A 975 -17.89 32.84 25.30
C ASN A 975 -18.48 34.14 25.89
N LYS A 976 -17.94 35.30 25.50
CA LYS A 976 -18.38 36.64 25.94
C LYS A 976 -18.97 37.45 24.76
N LEU A 977 -19.53 36.76 23.76
CA LEU A 977 -20.12 37.37 22.55
C LEU A 977 -21.41 38.11 22.90
N SER A 978 -21.70 39.17 22.17
CA SER A 978 -22.81 40.10 22.40
C SER A 978 -23.48 40.54 21.09
N GLY A 979 -24.34 41.55 21.13
CA GLY A 979 -25.13 41.96 19.96
C GLY A 979 -26.24 40.96 19.63
N PRO A 980 -26.84 41.01 18.43
CA PRO A 980 -27.88 40.09 17.98
C PRO A 980 -27.31 38.79 17.37
N ILE A 981 -28.13 37.74 17.30
CA ILE A 981 -27.87 36.61 16.40
C ILE A 981 -28.05 37.10 14.95
N PRO A 982 -27.06 36.95 14.04
CA PRO A 982 -27.18 37.45 12.67
C PRO A 982 -28.32 36.78 11.89
N VAL A 983 -29.15 37.58 11.22
CA VAL A 983 -30.23 37.07 10.36
C VAL A 983 -29.65 36.26 9.18
N SER A 984 -28.43 36.59 8.74
CA SER A 984 -27.69 35.90 7.68
C SER A 984 -27.44 34.42 7.96
N PHE A 985 -27.56 33.95 9.20
CA PHE A 985 -27.42 32.52 9.55
C PHE A 985 -28.51 31.64 8.92
N SER A 986 -29.62 32.22 8.43
CA SER A 986 -30.61 31.49 7.61
C SER A 986 -30.05 30.94 6.30
N ASN A 987 -28.93 31.47 5.81
CA ASN A 987 -28.26 31.03 4.58
C ASN A 987 -27.38 29.77 4.77
N LEU A 988 -27.19 29.29 6.01
CA LEU A 988 -26.34 28.14 6.34
C LEU A 988 -27.01 26.80 5.97
N SER A 989 -27.37 26.64 4.69
CA SER A 989 -28.30 25.60 4.19
C SER A 989 -27.96 24.14 4.54
N GLN A 990 -26.69 23.84 4.84
CA GLN A 990 -26.24 22.50 5.17
C GLN A 990 -26.14 22.22 6.68
N ILE A 991 -26.36 23.21 7.55
CA ILE A 991 -26.05 23.11 8.98
C ILE A 991 -26.94 22.08 9.70
N GLU A 992 -26.28 21.23 10.49
CA GLU A 992 -26.88 20.17 11.29
C GLU A 992 -26.73 20.44 12.80
N SER A 993 -25.74 21.24 13.20
CA SER A 993 -25.47 21.61 14.60
C SER A 993 -25.13 23.09 14.72
N LEU A 994 -25.90 23.84 15.51
CA LEU A 994 -25.67 25.25 15.84
C LEU A 994 -25.77 25.48 17.35
N ASP A 995 -24.64 25.72 18.00
CA ASP A 995 -24.58 26.04 19.44
C ASP A 995 -24.02 27.46 19.65
N LEU A 996 -24.83 28.32 20.25
CA LEU A 996 -24.54 29.71 20.62
C LEU A 996 -24.78 29.94 22.13
N SER A 997 -24.93 28.86 22.91
CA SER A 997 -25.29 28.91 24.32
C SER A 997 -24.23 29.58 25.21
N SER A 998 -24.59 29.94 26.44
CA SER A 998 -23.67 30.50 27.44
C SER A 998 -22.83 31.68 26.93
N ASN A 999 -23.53 32.73 26.48
CA ASN A 999 -22.96 33.97 25.93
C ASN A 999 -23.74 35.19 26.45
N SER A 1000 -23.50 36.38 25.90
CA SER A 1000 -24.24 37.63 26.20
C SER A 1000 -25.04 38.16 24.99
N LEU A 1001 -25.50 37.26 24.12
CA LEU A 1001 -26.30 37.61 22.93
C LEU A 1001 -27.66 38.18 23.33
N SER A 1002 -28.22 39.02 22.47
CA SER A 1002 -29.35 39.89 22.75
C SER A 1002 -30.27 40.08 21.53
N GLY A 1003 -31.27 40.95 21.62
CA GLY A 1003 -32.25 41.10 20.55
C GLY A 1003 -33.21 39.90 20.49
N LYS A 1004 -33.51 39.38 19.30
CA LYS A 1004 -34.45 38.26 19.08
C LYS A 1004 -33.74 37.09 18.41
N VAL A 1005 -34.26 35.88 18.61
CA VAL A 1005 -33.96 34.75 17.71
C VAL A 1005 -34.60 35.03 16.35
N PRO A 1006 -33.85 35.09 15.23
CA PRO A 1006 -34.43 35.40 13.92
C PRO A 1006 -35.45 34.35 13.44
N SER A 1007 -36.58 34.80 12.94
CA SER A 1007 -37.65 33.95 12.36
C SER A 1007 -37.18 33.20 11.11
N GLU A 1008 -36.18 33.76 10.43
CA GLU A 1008 -35.60 33.30 9.18
C GLU A 1008 -34.86 31.96 9.36
N LEU A 1009 -34.41 31.63 10.57
CA LEU A 1009 -33.76 30.35 10.90
C LEU A 1009 -34.68 29.13 10.70
N ILE A 1010 -36.00 29.31 10.64
CA ILE A 1010 -36.97 28.24 10.30
C ILE A 1010 -36.65 27.60 8.93
N GLN A 1011 -35.94 28.30 8.05
CA GLN A 1011 -35.52 27.80 6.73
C GLN A 1011 -34.42 26.72 6.81
N LEU A 1012 -33.75 26.55 7.95
CA LEU A 1012 -32.68 25.57 8.17
C LEU A 1012 -33.25 24.15 8.35
N THR A 1013 -33.59 23.51 7.24
CA THR A 1013 -34.26 22.19 7.23
C THR A 1013 -33.40 21.00 7.66
N LYS A 1014 -32.07 21.18 7.74
CA LYS A 1014 -31.12 20.14 8.20
C LYS A 1014 -30.75 20.19 9.68
N LEU A 1015 -31.12 21.26 10.39
CA LEU A 1015 -30.67 21.53 11.76
C LEU A 1015 -31.21 20.47 12.74
N GLU A 1016 -30.34 19.62 13.30
CA GLU A 1016 -30.67 18.58 14.27
C GLU A 1016 -30.45 19.04 15.71
N VAL A 1017 -29.43 19.88 15.95
CA VAL A 1017 -29.12 20.47 17.25
C VAL A 1017 -29.09 21.99 17.14
N PHE A 1018 -29.89 22.64 17.97
CA PHE A 1018 -29.94 24.09 18.14
C PHE A 1018 -29.92 24.43 19.62
N ASP A 1019 -28.99 25.29 20.04
CA ASP A 1019 -28.93 25.79 21.41
C ASP A 1019 -28.56 27.28 21.44
N VAL A 1020 -29.37 28.06 22.16
CA VAL A 1020 -29.18 29.49 22.45
C VAL A 1020 -29.39 29.79 23.94
N SER A 1021 -29.35 28.76 24.79
CA SER A 1021 -29.55 28.87 26.23
C SER A 1021 -28.51 29.77 26.90
N TYR A 1022 -28.81 30.26 28.11
CA TYR A 1022 -27.95 31.11 28.93
C TYR A 1022 -27.40 32.32 28.15
N ASN A 1023 -28.31 33.11 27.60
CA ASN A 1023 -28.07 34.38 26.90
C ASN A 1023 -29.07 35.45 27.38
N ASN A 1024 -29.02 36.66 26.82
CA ASN A 1024 -29.93 37.78 27.11
C ASN A 1024 -30.94 38.04 25.95
N LEU A 1025 -31.39 36.97 25.29
CA LEU A 1025 -32.32 37.05 24.17
C LEU A 1025 -33.74 37.40 24.65
N SER A 1026 -34.51 38.03 23.77
CA SER A 1026 -35.79 38.67 24.12
C SER A 1026 -36.88 38.50 23.07
N GLY A 1027 -38.13 38.59 23.51
CA GLY A 1027 -39.31 38.56 22.65
C GLY A 1027 -39.79 37.16 22.30
N ARG A 1028 -40.66 37.09 21.28
CA ARG A 1028 -41.34 35.85 20.90
C ARG A 1028 -40.43 34.92 20.10
N LEU A 1029 -40.41 33.64 20.48
CA LEU A 1029 -39.72 32.59 19.73
C LEU A 1029 -40.27 32.39 18.31
N PRO A 1030 -39.45 31.89 17.37
CA PRO A 1030 -39.90 31.51 16.02
C PRO A 1030 -41.07 30.50 16.06
N GLU A 1031 -41.87 30.47 14.99
CA GLU A 1031 -42.92 29.47 14.88
C GLU A 1031 -42.34 28.05 14.82
N ARG A 1032 -42.96 27.12 15.56
CA ARG A 1032 -42.58 25.70 15.62
C ARG A 1032 -42.91 24.96 14.33
N LYS A 1033 -42.14 25.25 13.28
CA LYS A 1033 -42.20 24.73 11.91
C LYS A 1033 -40.84 24.13 11.53
N ALA A 1034 -40.84 23.18 10.58
CA ALA A 1034 -39.64 22.43 10.20
C ALA A 1034 -38.89 21.92 11.45
N GLN A 1035 -37.57 22.05 11.51
CA GLN A 1035 -36.76 21.60 12.65
C GLN A 1035 -37.01 22.41 13.93
N PHE A 1036 -37.44 23.67 13.85
CA PHE A 1036 -37.88 24.44 15.03
C PHE A 1036 -39.15 23.86 15.69
N GLY A 1037 -39.76 22.83 15.10
CA GLY A 1037 -40.74 21.99 15.77
C GLY A 1037 -40.16 21.04 16.84
N THR A 1038 -38.92 20.56 16.68
CA THR A 1038 -38.33 19.47 17.48
C THR A 1038 -37.65 19.96 18.77
N PHE A 1039 -37.04 21.15 18.75
CA PHE A 1039 -36.27 21.69 19.88
C PHE A 1039 -37.14 21.89 21.13
N GLY A 1040 -36.59 21.45 22.28
CA GLY A 1040 -37.25 21.51 23.59
C GLY A 1040 -37.12 22.88 24.27
N LYS A 1041 -37.58 22.97 25.53
CA LYS A 1041 -37.40 24.19 26.35
C LYS A 1041 -35.91 24.49 26.64
N GLU A 1042 -35.08 23.46 26.68
CA GLU A 1042 -33.69 23.50 27.19
C GLU A 1042 -32.78 24.30 26.25
N SER A 1043 -32.96 24.16 24.92
CA SER A 1043 -32.36 25.00 23.86
C SER A 1043 -32.56 26.51 24.02
N TYR A 1044 -33.45 26.95 24.92
CA TYR A 1044 -33.81 28.35 25.16
C TYR A 1044 -33.72 28.75 26.65
N GLU A 1045 -33.25 27.85 27.54
CA GLU A 1045 -33.22 28.09 28.98
C GLU A 1045 -32.30 29.26 29.35
N GLY A 1046 -32.43 29.82 30.55
CA GLY A 1046 -31.58 30.92 31.02
C GLY A 1046 -31.78 32.28 30.34
N ASN A 1047 -32.68 32.39 29.35
CA ASN A 1047 -33.02 33.65 28.66
C ASN A 1047 -34.31 34.27 29.22
N PRO A 1048 -34.25 35.22 30.19
CA PRO A 1048 -35.43 35.65 30.95
C PRO A 1048 -36.45 36.47 30.16
N LEU A 1049 -36.07 37.02 29.00
CA LEU A 1049 -36.94 37.87 28.17
C LEU A 1049 -37.57 37.13 26.98
N LEU A 1050 -37.28 35.83 26.80
CA LEU A 1050 -37.92 35.00 25.77
C LEU A 1050 -39.32 34.52 26.19
N CYS A 1051 -40.21 34.39 25.19
CA CYS A 1051 -41.59 33.98 25.40
C CYS A 1051 -42.18 33.19 24.22
N GLY A 1052 -43.25 32.44 24.50
CA GLY A 1052 -43.95 31.57 23.56
C GLY A 1052 -43.41 30.13 23.50
N PRO A 1053 -44.20 29.17 22.98
CA PRO A 1053 -43.84 27.75 23.02
C PRO A 1053 -42.51 27.45 22.28
N PRO A 1054 -41.62 26.60 22.83
CA PRO A 1054 -41.85 25.67 23.95
C PRO A 1054 -41.74 26.26 25.37
N LEU A 1055 -41.48 27.56 25.53
CA LEU A 1055 -41.45 28.19 26.86
C LEU A 1055 -42.87 28.45 27.41
N GLU A 1056 -43.01 28.40 28.73
CA GLU A 1056 -44.28 28.65 29.45
C GLU A 1056 -44.61 30.15 29.55
N ASN A 1057 -43.63 31.03 29.34
CA ASN A 1057 -43.79 32.48 29.36
C ASN A 1057 -44.72 32.96 28.22
N ASN A 1058 -45.88 33.53 28.58
CA ASN A 1058 -46.80 34.13 27.61
C ASN A 1058 -46.33 35.52 27.16
N CYS A 1059 -46.24 35.75 25.85
CA CYS A 1059 -45.85 37.05 25.28
C CYS A 1059 -46.95 38.11 25.46
N MET A 1060 -46.85 38.94 26.50
CA MET A 1060 -47.69 40.13 26.63
C MET A 1060 -47.25 41.26 25.69
N THR A 1061 -48.20 42.00 25.13
CA THR A 1061 -47.94 43.07 24.15
C THR A 1061 -47.93 44.47 24.80
N SER A 1062 -46.79 45.16 24.66
CA SER A 1062 -46.55 46.57 25.03
C SER A 1062 -46.37 46.83 26.54
N PRO A 1063 -45.46 47.74 26.96
CA PRO A 1063 -45.14 47.95 28.37
C PRO A 1063 -46.09 48.92 29.06
N GLN A 1064 -46.56 48.57 30.26
CA GLN A 1064 -47.04 49.53 31.24
C GLN A 1064 -45.90 49.81 32.23
N VAL A 1065 -45.43 51.05 32.27
CA VAL A 1065 -44.66 51.54 33.43
C VAL A 1065 -45.66 51.75 34.55
N SER A 1066 -45.61 50.91 35.58
CA SER A 1066 -46.45 51.03 36.78
C SER A 1066 -45.56 51.00 38.02
N GLU A 1067 -44.92 52.13 38.33
CA GLU A 1067 -44.44 52.36 39.69
C GLU A 1067 -45.64 52.47 40.64
N SER A 1068 -45.65 51.69 41.72
CA SER A 1068 -45.93 52.20 43.07
C SER A 1068 -45.94 51.09 44.14
N SER A 1069 -45.85 51.54 45.39
CA SER A 1069 -46.02 50.77 46.64
C SER A 1069 -44.96 49.71 46.93
N THR A 1070 -43.87 50.18 47.52
CA THR A 1070 -42.96 49.36 48.32
C THR A 1070 -43.69 48.71 49.51
N LYS A 1071 -43.64 47.38 49.58
CA LYS A 1071 -43.54 46.67 50.87
C LYS A 1071 -42.26 45.85 50.86
N LYS A 1072 -41.55 45.87 51.99
CA LYS A 1072 -40.44 44.96 52.23
C LYS A 1072 -41.02 43.59 52.57
N ASP A 1073 -40.69 42.60 51.75
CA ASP A 1073 -40.35 41.27 52.24
C ASP A 1073 -38.97 40.96 51.65
N THR A 1074 -37.97 40.81 52.52
CA THR A 1074 -36.57 40.65 52.12
C THR A 1074 -36.17 39.18 52.14
N GLU A 1075 -36.74 38.40 51.23
CA GLU A 1075 -36.22 37.07 50.91
C GLU A 1075 -35.44 37.10 49.61
N LYS A 1076 -34.21 36.60 49.66
CA LYS A 1076 -33.33 36.47 48.49
C LYS A 1076 -33.59 35.11 47.86
N TRP A 1077 -33.79 35.07 46.55
CA TRP A 1077 -34.07 33.82 45.81
C TRP A 1077 -32.92 32.78 45.82
N TYR A 1078 -31.80 33.10 46.48
CA TYR A 1078 -30.63 32.24 46.69
C TYR A 1078 -30.39 31.88 48.18
N ASP A 1079 -31.27 32.27 49.11
CA ASP A 1079 -31.33 31.64 50.43
C ASP A 1079 -32.05 30.28 50.30
N ILE A 1080 -31.31 29.31 49.76
CA ILE A 1080 -31.58 27.89 49.95
C ILE A 1080 -31.78 27.65 51.44
N ASP A 1081 -32.90 27.03 51.84
CA ASP A 1081 -33.06 26.59 53.22
C ASP A 1081 -31.94 25.59 53.55
N LYS A 1082 -30.97 26.07 54.35
CA LYS A 1082 -29.80 25.31 54.77
C LYS A 1082 -30.21 24.09 55.61
N ALA A 1083 -31.32 24.14 56.34
CA ALA A 1083 -31.83 22.97 57.07
C ALA A 1083 -32.35 21.89 56.10
N SER A 1084 -33.15 22.26 55.09
CA SER A 1084 -33.59 21.33 54.04
C SER A 1084 -32.45 20.83 53.14
N PHE A 1085 -31.51 21.69 52.74
CA PHE A 1085 -30.37 21.30 51.89
C PHE A 1085 -29.35 20.43 52.61
N TYR A 1086 -28.94 20.78 53.83
CA TYR A 1086 -28.11 19.88 54.64
C TYR A 1086 -28.90 18.64 55.07
N GLY A 1087 -30.20 18.74 55.37
CA GLY A 1087 -31.04 17.59 55.70
C GLY A 1087 -31.11 16.56 54.57
N SER A 1088 -31.41 17.00 53.35
CA SER A 1088 -31.46 16.14 52.15
C SER A 1088 -30.09 15.63 51.71
N SER A 1089 -29.04 16.46 51.80
CA SER A 1089 -27.66 16.04 51.52
C SER A 1089 -27.18 14.99 52.52
N CYS A 1090 -27.40 15.22 53.82
CA CYS A 1090 -27.04 14.27 54.87
C CYS A 1090 -27.87 12.99 54.81
N SER A 1091 -29.17 13.03 54.49
CA SER A 1091 -29.97 11.81 54.32
C SER A 1091 -29.50 10.99 53.12
N THR A 1092 -29.19 11.65 52.00
CA THR A 1092 -28.68 10.98 50.78
C THR A 1092 -27.29 10.38 51.05
N TRP A 1093 -26.40 11.12 51.70
CA TRP A 1093 -25.07 10.65 52.11
C TRP A 1093 -25.16 9.49 53.11
N PHE A 1094 -26.08 9.53 54.08
CA PHE A 1094 -26.26 8.47 55.06
C PHE A 1094 -26.83 7.19 54.42
N VAL A 1095 -27.79 7.32 53.49
CA VAL A 1095 -28.29 6.17 52.70
C VAL A 1095 -27.19 5.59 51.80
N PHE A 1096 -26.38 6.44 51.16
CA PHE A 1096 -25.22 6.00 50.38
C PHE A 1096 -24.20 5.27 51.26
N MET A 1097 -23.84 5.80 52.43
CA MET A 1097 -22.90 5.17 53.35
C MET A 1097 -23.43 3.86 53.94
N LEU A 1098 -24.73 3.77 54.25
CA LEU A 1098 -25.35 2.49 54.64
C LEU A 1098 -25.30 1.46 53.50
N GLY A 1099 -25.58 1.87 52.26
CA GLY A 1099 -25.46 1.02 51.08
C GLY A 1099 -24.02 0.54 50.85
N PHE A 1100 -23.05 1.45 50.97
CA PHE A 1100 -21.63 1.16 50.84
C PHE A 1100 -21.14 0.19 51.93
N VAL A 1101 -21.47 0.44 53.20
CA VAL A 1101 -21.16 -0.47 54.32
C VAL A 1101 -21.84 -1.82 54.15
N ALA A 1102 -23.09 -1.87 53.68
CA ALA A 1102 -23.77 -3.13 53.38
C ALA A 1102 -23.07 -3.91 52.26
N ILE A 1103 -22.62 -3.25 51.19
CA ILE A 1103 -21.84 -3.88 50.11
C ILE A 1103 -20.51 -4.42 50.63
N LEU A 1104 -19.78 -3.68 51.47
CA LEU A 1104 -18.53 -4.13 52.09
C LEU A 1104 -18.74 -5.24 53.15
N TYR A 1105 -19.91 -5.31 53.78
CA TYR A 1105 -20.25 -6.36 54.73
C TYR A 1105 -20.64 -7.67 54.01
N ILE A 1106 -21.51 -7.58 53.01
CA ILE A 1106 -22.06 -8.72 52.25
C ILE A 1106 -21.05 -9.28 51.25
N ASN A 1107 -20.26 -8.43 50.58
CA ASN A 1107 -19.30 -8.87 49.56
C ASN A 1107 -17.84 -8.77 50.07
N PRO A 1108 -17.23 -9.88 50.51
CA PRO A 1108 -15.86 -9.88 51.02
C PRO A 1108 -14.80 -9.59 49.94
N TYR A 1109 -15.12 -9.69 48.64
CA TYR A 1109 -14.23 -9.27 47.56
C TYR A 1109 -14.18 -7.73 47.46
N SER A 1110 -15.34 -7.06 47.47
CA SER A 1110 -15.43 -5.60 47.52
C SER A 1110 -14.73 -5.04 48.76
N ARG A 1111 -14.88 -5.69 49.92
CA ARG A 1111 -14.17 -5.32 51.15
C ARG A 1111 -12.65 -5.37 51.00
N ARG A 1112 -12.12 -6.41 50.35
CA ARG A 1112 -10.67 -6.57 50.18
C ARG A 1112 -10.11 -5.50 49.25
N ARG A 1113 -10.75 -5.29 48.10
CA ARG A 1113 -10.34 -4.29 47.10
C ARG A 1113 -10.44 -2.84 47.60
N TRP A 1114 -11.36 -2.57 48.53
CA TRP A 1114 -11.44 -1.27 49.21
C TRP A 1114 -10.29 -1.07 50.21
N LEU A 1115 -9.93 -2.09 50.99
CA LEU A 1115 -8.78 -2.02 51.89
C LEU A 1115 -7.46 -1.85 51.12
N GLU A 1116 -7.29 -2.60 50.01
CA GLU A 1116 -6.16 -2.46 49.08
C GLU A 1116 -6.05 -1.03 48.52
N PHE A 1117 -7.18 -0.39 48.17
CA PHE A 1117 -7.21 1.01 47.72
C PHE A 1117 -6.86 2.01 48.84
N VAL A 1118 -7.35 1.81 50.07
CA VAL A 1118 -6.99 2.66 51.22
C VAL A 1118 -5.50 2.51 51.56
N GLU A 1119 -4.94 1.31 51.44
CA GLU A 1119 -3.52 1.02 51.63
C GLU A 1119 -2.65 1.71 50.56
N GLU A 1120 -3.02 1.63 49.27
CA GLU A 1120 -2.40 2.39 48.17
C GLU A 1120 -2.45 3.91 48.40
N CYS A 1121 -3.58 4.46 48.84
CA CYS A 1121 -3.68 5.88 49.21
C CYS A 1121 -2.79 6.24 50.40
N MET A 1122 -2.69 5.39 51.43
CA MET A 1122 -1.78 5.62 52.56
C MET A 1122 -0.32 5.59 52.11
N TYR A 1123 0.09 4.64 51.25
CA TYR A 1123 1.43 4.62 50.68
C TYR A 1123 1.70 5.85 49.80
N THR A 1124 0.73 6.29 49.00
CA THR A 1124 0.86 7.50 48.17
C THR A 1124 1.07 8.76 49.03
N CYS A 1125 0.29 8.92 50.11
CA CYS A 1125 0.49 10.01 51.07
C CYS A 1125 1.83 9.90 51.84
N TYR A 1126 2.27 8.69 52.18
CA TYR A 1126 3.56 8.45 52.83
C TYR A 1126 4.73 8.83 51.91
N TYR A 1127 4.72 8.38 50.65
CA TYR A 1127 5.75 8.75 49.67
C TYR A 1127 5.72 10.24 49.33
N PHE A 1128 4.55 10.86 49.20
CA PHE A 1128 4.42 12.31 49.03
C PHE A 1128 5.05 13.09 50.20
N LEU A 1129 4.78 12.68 51.45
CA LEU A 1129 5.42 13.27 52.63
C LEU A 1129 6.94 13.01 52.68
N TYR A 1130 7.38 11.81 52.31
CA TYR A 1130 8.79 11.45 52.25
C TYR A 1130 9.55 12.28 51.21
N ASP A 1131 9.01 12.43 50.00
CA ASP A 1131 9.60 13.23 48.94
C ASP A 1131 9.55 14.73 49.25
N PHE A 1132 8.49 15.22 49.91
CA PHE A 1132 8.43 16.60 50.39
C PHE A 1132 9.52 16.89 51.45
N VAL A 1133 9.75 15.98 52.41
CA VAL A 1133 10.84 16.08 53.39
C VAL A 1133 12.22 15.93 52.73
N SER A 1134 12.36 15.05 51.73
CA SER A 1134 13.58 14.87 50.93
C SER A 1134 13.91 16.13 50.10
N PHE A 1135 12.89 16.77 49.52
CA PHE A 1135 13.00 18.03 48.80
C PHE A 1135 13.41 19.19 49.72
N LEU A 1136 12.79 19.31 50.90
CA LEU A 1136 13.20 20.26 51.93
C LEU A 1136 14.65 20.04 52.39
N HIS A 1137 15.06 18.78 52.58
CA HIS A 1137 16.44 18.47 52.95
C HIS A 1137 17.45 18.84 51.85
N ARG A 1138 17.12 18.58 50.58
CA ARG A 1138 17.96 18.95 49.41
C ARG A 1138 18.06 20.46 49.23
N THR A 1139 16.96 21.20 49.36
CA THR A 1139 16.96 22.67 49.26
C THR A 1139 17.72 23.31 50.42
N PHE A 1140 17.61 22.77 51.64
CA PHE A 1140 18.42 23.21 52.79
C PHE A 1140 19.92 22.94 52.59
N TRP A 1141 20.29 21.79 52.02
CA TRP A 1141 21.70 21.50 51.65
C TRP A 1141 22.23 22.41 50.53
N HIS A 1142 21.43 22.71 49.51
CA HIS A 1142 21.80 23.68 48.48
C HIS A 1142 21.96 25.10 49.03
N TYR A 1143 21.10 25.52 49.97
CA TYR A 1143 21.25 26.81 50.66
C TYR A 1143 22.55 26.88 51.49
N LEU A 1144 22.92 25.80 52.18
CA LEU A 1144 24.17 25.71 52.93
C LEU A 1144 25.42 25.70 52.02
N ASN A 1145 25.39 25.01 50.87
CA ASN A 1145 26.50 25.03 49.92
C ASN A 1145 26.62 26.38 49.19
N SER A 1146 25.51 27.01 48.81
CA SER A 1146 25.50 28.36 48.21
C SER A 1146 26.19 29.39 49.09
N LYS A 1147 25.97 29.33 50.42
CA LYS A 1147 26.66 30.16 51.42
C LYS A 1147 28.13 29.81 51.66
N LYS A 1148 28.62 28.71 51.08
CA LYS A 1148 30.00 28.21 51.23
C LYS A 1148 30.87 28.54 50.00
N GLU A 1149 30.26 28.57 48.81
CA GLU A 1149 30.93 28.92 47.56
C GLU A 1149 31.04 30.45 47.35
N SER A 1150 30.14 31.25 47.93
CA SER A 1150 30.14 32.71 47.83
C SER A 1150 31.29 33.44 48.57
N ASN A 1151 32.37 32.74 48.92
CA ASN A 1151 33.38 33.22 49.88
C ASN A 1151 34.84 32.97 49.43
N MET A 1152 35.09 32.59 48.17
CA MET A 1152 36.45 32.42 47.61
C MET A 1152 36.64 33.02 46.21
N SER A 1153 37.74 33.76 46.07
CA SER A 1153 38.46 34.18 44.84
C SER A 1153 37.78 35.09 43.80
N SER A 1154 38.17 36.37 43.80
CA SER A 1154 38.88 37.02 42.67
C SER A 1154 39.62 38.28 43.16
N TRP A 1155 40.32 38.99 42.25
CA TRP A 1155 41.29 40.10 42.49
C TRP A 1155 42.63 39.61 43.09
N ASN A 1156 43.81 40.06 42.67
CA ASN A 1156 44.24 41.22 41.83
C ASN A 1156 44.85 40.75 40.47
N GLU A 1157 45.21 41.55 39.44
CA GLU A 1157 44.98 42.94 38.99
C GLU A 1157 45.38 43.09 37.48
N GLU A 1158 45.36 44.33 36.95
CA GLU A 1158 45.88 44.83 35.64
C GLU A 1158 45.03 44.60 34.36
N SER A 1159 45.00 45.51 33.36
CA SER A 1159 44.67 46.97 33.36
C SER A 1159 44.41 47.50 31.91
N ILE A 1160 43.75 48.67 31.77
CA ILE A 1160 43.61 49.53 30.54
C ILE A 1160 42.67 48.94 29.43
N ASP A 1161 41.44 49.43 29.18
CA ASP A 1161 40.97 50.70 28.54
C ASP A 1161 41.32 50.86 27.03
N PHE A 1162 40.51 51.42 26.12
CA PHE A 1162 39.19 52.10 26.13
C PHE A 1162 38.64 52.09 24.66
N ASN A 1163 37.43 52.51 24.21
CA ASN A 1163 36.12 53.00 24.73
C ASN A 1163 35.08 52.81 23.57
N GLY A 1164 33.77 53.05 23.75
CA GLY A 1164 32.80 53.04 22.62
C GLY A 1164 31.29 52.97 22.95
N CYS A 1165 30.72 53.92 23.70
CA CYS A 1165 29.25 54.03 23.95
C CYS A 1165 28.59 55.02 22.95
N PRO A 1166 27.26 54.91 22.61
CA PRO A 1166 26.16 55.39 23.49
C PRO A 1166 24.79 54.66 23.30
N SER A 1167 23.64 55.00 23.92
CA SER A 1167 23.30 55.46 25.29
C SER A 1167 21.76 55.44 25.52
N SER A 1168 21.29 55.25 26.77
CA SER A 1168 19.97 55.62 27.39
C SER A 1168 19.58 54.59 28.49
N TRP A 1169 19.94 54.73 29.78
CA TRP A 1169 19.51 55.70 30.81
C TRP A 1169 18.01 55.74 31.14
N ASN A 1170 17.61 55.12 32.25
CA ASN A 1170 17.33 55.85 33.50
C ASN A 1170 17.21 54.90 34.72
N CYS A 1171 17.60 55.38 35.91
CA CYS A 1171 17.54 54.59 37.16
C CYS A 1171 17.34 55.51 38.39
N ILE A 1172 16.26 55.29 39.16
CA ILE A 1172 15.76 56.11 40.30
C ILE A 1172 14.94 55.17 41.21
N MET A 1173 15.07 55.06 42.54
CA MET A 1173 16.01 55.65 43.53
C MET A 1173 16.21 54.66 44.71
N CYS A 1174 16.71 55.11 45.87
CA CYS A 1174 17.11 54.27 47.01
C CYS A 1174 16.40 54.62 48.36
N ASN A 1175 16.68 53.76 49.37
CA ASN A 1175 16.63 53.98 50.83
C ASN A 1175 15.32 53.74 51.61
N GLY A 1176 15.50 53.07 52.75
CA GLY A 1176 14.52 52.78 53.82
C GLY A 1176 15.00 51.55 54.61
N GLY A 1177 15.10 51.60 55.93
CA GLY A 1177 15.70 50.50 56.72
C GLY A 1177 15.31 50.47 58.20
N ASN A 1178 15.96 49.56 58.94
CA ASN A 1178 15.77 49.20 60.36
C ASN A 1178 14.44 48.49 60.72
N GLY A 1179 14.52 47.62 61.74
CA GLY A 1179 13.36 47.21 62.55
C GLY A 1179 13.24 45.70 62.76
N ASP A 1180 13.61 45.21 63.94
CA ASP A 1180 13.24 43.87 64.41
C ASP A 1180 11.71 43.78 64.60
N ASN A 1181 11.10 42.64 64.24
CA ASN A 1181 10.41 41.75 65.20
C ASN A 1181 9.70 40.54 64.53
N PHE A 1182 10.12 39.35 64.97
CA PHE A 1182 9.28 38.24 65.49
C PHE A 1182 7.99 37.73 64.80
N VAL A 1183 7.91 36.39 64.75
CA VAL A 1183 6.74 35.50 64.56
C VAL A 1183 6.13 35.38 63.15
N GLY A 1184 6.23 34.18 62.57
CA GLY A 1184 4.99 33.47 62.20
C GLY A 1184 4.75 32.99 60.77
N LEU A 1185 5.63 32.16 60.20
CA LEU A 1185 5.32 30.79 59.73
C LEU A 1185 6.56 30.06 59.17
#